data_AF-A0A182XVW0-F1
#
_entry.id   AF-A0A182XVW0-F1
#
_cell.length_a   1.000
_cell.length_b   1.000
_cell.length_c   1.000
_cell.angle_alpha   90.00
_cell.angle_beta   90.00
_cell.angle_gamma   90.00
#
_symmetry.space_group_name_H-M   'P 1'
#
loop_
_entity.id
_entity.type
_entity.pdbx_description
1 polymer ?
#
loop_
_entity_poly.entity_id
_entity_poly.type
_entity_poly.pdbx_seq_one_letter_code
_entity_poly.pdbx_strand_id
1 'polypeptide(L)'
;MSEKEPVRIKAEPAIDSNVLCDATNSCIEEMVQELQNQDRERKAQGAATVTDQSMRQDDHDESVFYNIHSVLPKTLKMRTGESDIVLEPKLASRLYNGSNLQYDRTMLNRADVWHQVIVHHENGCSKAKILETLFNKFTYCDFFPVAYRRHVNVDFFLLRMCNQVMMKMFEEGMKLKCGTQELAVSVRLGAARFQNGQIFPRQTITKAVQERCDNAAQYGSSNLLNLDSFAEHVSLQELSINLGNRAQFEVVCSAIVQVLNDNSCINTLRLSNNGISHISVLASAKHLRIASLDLRGNRIKHPSSLRGLREMPLLELFVLGNNLTEVPDYEKVLHSIFPQLLKLDTNLTSPVVTKVVRDGDEEEEEVEITSPGTLITEADMNVTAFQKYNMTPHWHKVTVLHNGVCNKQDILDALFNLLGKHTFFPCYYKTYSKEDEFLVQNCFDALLVLVRQKLKLPMRAKNAVLKLSLTMNVAEAGEKDVQPLKRLEWFVGKRFQNSCLDLCSMQTDLNKCRYVDFCAKSPSTLRYIMEYAARKFGSACLVLRLRHNELKNCVALESLSKFYSLVSLDLRYNLISKFSDLKGIPWNNVTELFLDNNPVCGTAHTGVEYVRNVKQFFGMLKQLDGKSLLGNFPFCQNYICVPEAYKFAESFVKHYFALFDSFQRADLQELYHPRAQFSMTCDFEIDAAHTSEEQMNSQQLRQVSYIQHSRNLLKFRGNPNRAMSMLIVGNERIGYVLTSFPKTEFDFYSFRIDVPVFTPERVLITVNGRMREDEFAVPGQNNIMGFTRTWLIQPSGMGTNLFHEALEYKIHNDMLHMYDVVNGRNETFGNSAETATEQESPMDVTLSDSDDRENALIVFKQLTKLNTEWSKRCLEESSWNLKVALNVFLKLYESKRIPKIAFQDDM
;
A
#
# COMPACT_ATOMS: atom_id res chain seq x y z
N MET A 1 22.18 5.25 55.67
CA MET A 1 21.94 3.86 56.11
C MET A 1 20.55 3.48 55.66
N SER A 2 20.25 2.48 54.84
CA SER A 2 20.98 1.35 54.23
C SER A 2 20.00 0.79 53.18
N GLU A 3 20.32 0.88 51.88
CA GLU A 3 20.61 -0.26 50.97
C GLU A 3 19.58 -1.40 50.86
N LYS A 4 19.13 -1.66 49.61
CA LYS A 4 19.29 -2.97 48.94
C LYS A 4 19.05 -2.89 47.41
N GLU A 5 19.96 -3.54 46.68
CA GLU A 5 20.14 -3.61 45.21
C GLU A 5 19.12 -4.48 44.45
N PRO A 6 19.01 -4.32 43.10
CA PRO A 6 18.40 -5.31 42.22
C PRO A 6 19.41 -6.27 41.55
N VAL A 7 18.94 -7.49 41.32
CA VAL A 7 19.66 -8.69 40.86
C VAL A 7 20.04 -8.65 39.37
N ARG A 8 21.28 -9.06 39.05
CA ARG A 8 21.84 -9.31 37.70
C ARG A 8 21.37 -10.65 37.11
N ILE A 9 21.06 -10.68 35.82
CA ILE A 9 20.93 -11.91 35.02
C ILE A 9 22.12 -12.01 34.04
N LYS A 10 22.74 -13.19 34.01
CA LYS A 10 23.96 -13.56 33.27
C LYS A 10 23.71 -13.75 31.77
N ALA A 11 24.71 -13.37 30.96
CA ALA A 11 24.84 -13.76 29.55
C ALA A 11 25.68 -15.05 29.43
N GLU A 12 25.36 -15.89 28.45
CA GLU A 12 26.08 -17.11 28.08
C GLU A 12 26.97 -16.92 26.82
N PRO A 13 27.98 -17.79 26.60
CA PRO A 13 29.28 -17.39 26.08
C PRO A 13 29.50 -17.61 24.57
N ALA A 14 30.46 -16.88 24.03
CA ALA A 14 30.98 -17.00 22.67
C ALA A 14 31.90 -18.23 22.51
N ILE A 15 31.82 -18.89 21.35
CA ILE A 15 32.72 -19.97 20.95
C ILE A 15 33.77 -19.38 20.00
N ASP A 16 35.02 -19.39 20.46
CA ASP A 16 36.24 -19.22 19.68
C ASP A 16 36.49 -20.46 18.81
N SER A 17 36.73 -20.26 17.52
CA SER A 17 37.41 -21.24 16.67
C SER A 17 38.37 -20.51 15.74
N ASN A 18 39.52 -20.11 16.28
CA ASN A 18 40.68 -19.65 15.55
C ASN A 18 41.88 -20.53 15.91
N VAL A 19 42.11 -21.62 15.16
CA VAL A 19 43.46 -22.15 14.91
C VAL A 19 43.43 -22.88 13.57
N LEU A 20 43.88 -22.22 12.51
CA LEU A 20 44.60 -22.86 11.40
C LEU A 20 45.29 -21.78 10.53
N CYS A 21 46.62 -21.72 10.71
CA CYS A 21 47.70 -21.26 9.82
C CYS A 21 47.99 -19.74 9.62
N ASP A 22 48.68 -19.14 10.59
CA ASP A 22 49.34 -17.83 10.46
C ASP A 22 50.47 -17.76 9.40
N ALA A 23 50.96 -18.91 8.90
CA ALA A 23 52.00 -18.94 7.88
C ALA A 23 51.50 -18.62 6.47
N THR A 24 50.21 -18.85 6.18
CA THR A 24 49.65 -18.67 4.82
C THR A 24 49.19 -17.23 4.60
N ASN A 25 48.71 -16.55 5.64
CA ASN A 25 48.29 -15.15 5.57
C ASN A 25 49.49 -14.21 5.43
N SER A 26 50.63 -14.50 6.07
CA SER A 26 51.87 -13.72 5.91
C SER A 26 52.39 -13.76 4.46
N CYS A 27 52.33 -14.90 3.77
CA CYS A 27 52.74 -14.99 2.35
C CYS A 27 51.78 -14.23 1.41
N ILE A 28 50.47 -14.21 1.73
CA ILE A 28 49.48 -13.48 0.94
C ILE A 28 49.63 -11.97 1.16
N GLU A 29 49.88 -11.53 2.39
CA GLU A 29 50.15 -10.13 2.70
C GLU A 29 51.46 -9.65 2.05
N GLU A 30 52.53 -10.44 2.06
CA GLU A 30 53.78 -10.11 1.34
C GLU A 30 53.57 -10.03 -0.18
N MET A 31 52.81 -10.94 -0.79
CA MET A 31 52.47 -10.87 -2.22
C MET A 31 51.60 -9.66 -2.58
N VAL A 32 50.67 -9.27 -1.70
CA VAL A 32 49.83 -8.08 -1.89
C VAL A 32 50.65 -6.80 -1.69
N GLN A 33 51.60 -6.79 -0.76
CA GLN A 33 52.53 -5.68 -0.55
C GLN A 33 53.46 -5.50 -1.75
N GLU A 34 53.96 -6.60 -2.33
CA GLU A 34 54.81 -6.62 -3.53
C GLU A 34 54.03 -6.14 -4.77
N LEU A 35 52.78 -6.61 -4.96
CA LEU A 35 51.89 -6.13 -6.02
C LEU A 35 51.54 -4.64 -5.87
N GLN A 36 51.33 -4.16 -4.65
CA GLN A 36 51.08 -2.74 -4.37
C GLN A 36 52.33 -1.88 -4.53
N ASN A 37 53.53 -2.41 -4.25
CA ASN A 37 54.79 -1.73 -4.51
C ASN A 37 55.10 -1.67 -6.01
N GLN A 38 54.83 -2.73 -6.77
CA GLN A 38 54.94 -2.74 -8.24
C GLN A 38 53.92 -1.80 -8.90
N ASP A 39 52.71 -1.67 -8.35
CA ASP A 39 51.72 -0.67 -8.78
C ASP A 39 52.10 0.77 -8.39
N ARG A 40 52.80 0.96 -7.25
CA ARG A 40 53.37 2.26 -6.86
C ARG A 40 54.57 2.64 -7.72
N GLU A 41 55.42 1.69 -8.12
CA GLU A 41 56.52 1.93 -9.06
C GLU A 41 56.01 2.19 -10.49
N ARG A 42 54.95 1.49 -10.93
CA ARG A 42 54.25 1.81 -12.20
C ARG A 42 53.56 3.17 -12.17
N LYS A 43 52.97 3.56 -11.04
CA LYS A 43 52.41 4.90 -10.85
C LYS A 43 53.48 5.99 -10.69
N ALA A 44 54.64 5.67 -10.12
CA ALA A 44 55.77 6.60 -10.01
C ALA A 44 56.50 6.80 -11.35
N GLN A 45 56.59 5.78 -12.20
CA GLN A 45 57.09 5.89 -13.58
C GLN A 45 56.08 6.57 -14.52
N GLY A 46 54.78 6.54 -14.20
CA GLY A 46 53.72 7.28 -14.91
C GLY A 46 53.45 8.70 -14.41
N ALA A 47 54.05 9.13 -13.30
CA ALA A 47 53.79 10.43 -12.67
C ALA A 47 54.95 11.44 -12.80
N ALA A 48 56.02 11.09 -13.50
CA ALA A 48 57.18 11.96 -13.72
C ALA A 48 57.31 12.39 -15.19
N THR A 49 56.27 13.01 -15.77
CA THR A 49 56.35 14.05 -16.82
C THR A 49 54.93 14.52 -17.19
N VAL A 50 54.28 15.29 -16.32
CA VAL A 50 53.22 16.22 -16.76
C VAL A 50 53.36 17.53 -15.99
N THR A 51 54.48 18.21 -16.24
CA THR A 51 54.56 19.66 -16.13
C THR A 51 54.48 20.21 -17.54
N ASP A 52 53.40 20.95 -17.78
CA ASP A 52 53.21 22.03 -18.74
C ASP A 52 53.68 21.86 -20.20
N GLN A 53 52.74 22.15 -21.12
CA GLN A 53 52.95 22.45 -22.54
C GLN A 53 53.62 21.39 -23.41
N SER A 54 52.80 20.54 -24.01
CA SER A 54 53.03 20.04 -25.36
C SER A 54 51.73 20.11 -26.13
N MET A 55 51.50 21.25 -26.79
CA MET A 55 50.60 21.30 -27.94
C MET A 55 51.11 20.27 -28.96
N ARG A 56 50.20 19.45 -29.49
CA ARG A 56 50.52 18.56 -30.62
C ARG A 56 51.12 19.42 -31.73
N GLN A 57 52.24 18.98 -32.28
CA GLN A 57 52.99 19.67 -33.34
C GLN A 57 52.17 19.95 -34.61
N ASP A 58 51.00 19.34 -34.77
CA ASP A 58 50.08 19.55 -35.91
C ASP A 58 49.11 20.73 -35.75
N ASP A 59 48.87 21.25 -34.53
CA ASP A 59 47.92 22.36 -34.33
C ASP A 59 48.50 23.74 -34.72
N HIS A 60 49.80 23.82 -35.03
CA HIS A 60 50.46 25.08 -35.34
C HIS A 60 50.27 25.57 -36.79
N ASP A 61 49.89 24.71 -37.75
CA ASP A 61 49.90 25.08 -39.18
C ASP A 61 48.62 25.78 -39.70
N GLU A 62 47.47 25.69 -39.01
CA GLU A 62 46.25 26.44 -39.41
C GLU A 62 46.14 27.83 -38.75
N SER A 63 47.10 28.19 -37.91
CA SER A 63 47.11 29.41 -37.08
C SER A 63 47.47 30.71 -37.83
N VAL A 64 47.70 30.65 -39.15
CA VAL A 64 48.01 31.83 -39.96
C VAL A 64 46.76 32.72 -40.11
N PHE A 65 46.67 33.75 -39.26
CA PHE A 65 45.79 34.92 -39.32
C PHE A 65 44.52 34.77 -40.18
N TYR A 66 43.47 34.14 -39.62
CA TYR A 66 42.12 34.32 -40.19
C TYR A 66 41.63 35.72 -39.82
N ASN A 67 41.86 36.69 -40.70
CA ASN A 67 41.26 38.01 -40.54
C ASN A 67 39.75 37.91 -40.85
N ILE A 68 38.93 37.92 -39.79
CA ILE A 68 37.49 37.83 -39.95
C ILE A 68 36.93 38.99 -40.76
N HIS A 69 37.60 40.14 -40.78
CA HIS A 69 37.23 41.33 -41.55
C HIS A 69 37.81 41.36 -42.98
N SER A 70 38.49 40.30 -43.42
CA SER A 70 38.98 40.20 -44.80
C SER A 70 37.82 40.24 -45.80
N VAL A 71 38.00 41.03 -46.86
CA VAL A 71 37.05 41.14 -47.98
C VAL A 71 37.40 40.23 -49.16
N LEU A 72 38.50 39.50 -49.05
CA LEU A 72 38.96 38.54 -50.07
C LEU A 72 38.29 37.18 -49.84
N PRO A 73 37.94 36.45 -50.92
CA PRO A 73 37.49 35.07 -50.80
C PRO A 73 38.50 34.21 -50.04
N LYS A 74 38.02 33.34 -49.15
CA LYS A 74 38.87 32.43 -48.38
C LYS A 74 38.36 31.00 -48.50
N THR A 75 39.23 30.12 -48.95
CA THR A 75 38.92 28.69 -49.10
C THR A 75 39.18 27.96 -47.79
N LEU A 76 38.14 27.33 -47.22
CA LEU A 76 38.25 26.39 -46.13
C LEU A 76 38.56 25.01 -46.71
N LYS A 77 39.79 24.55 -46.47
CA LYS A 77 40.24 23.22 -46.86
C LYS A 77 39.59 22.18 -45.96
N MET A 78 38.91 21.20 -46.55
CA MET A 78 38.28 20.10 -45.83
C MET A 78 39.28 18.96 -45.62
N ARG A 79 39.41 18.46 -44.39
CA ARG A 79 40.36 17.38 -44.07
C ARG A 79 39.83 15.97 -44.35
N THR A 80 38.52 15.85 -44.58
CA THR A 80 37.82 14.57 -44.70
C THR A 80 37.51 14.17 -46.15
N GLY A 81 38.02 14.92 -47.13
CA GLY A 81 37.95 14.61 -48.56
C GLY A 81 36.77 15.23 -49.32
N GLU A 82 35.87 15.94 -48.64
CA GLU A 82 34.82 16.73 -49.29
C GLU A 82 35.38 17.94 -50.05
N SER A 83 34.58 18.48 -50.97
CA SER A 83 34.91 19.72 -51.67
C SER A 83 35.08 20.88 -50.68
N ASP A 84 36.10 21.71 -50.92
CA ASP A 84 36.36 22.90 -50.12
C ASP A 84 35.17 23.87 -50.08
N ILE A 85 35.05 24.60 -48.98
CA ILE A 85 34.05 25.66 -48.83
C ILE A 85 34.72 27.01 -49.05
N VAL A 86 34.37 27.68 -50.15
CA VAL A 86 34.87 29.03 -50.44
C VAL A 86 33.96 30.05 -49.76
N LEU A 87 34.48 30.68 -48.72
CA LEU A 87 33.85 31.84 -48.10
C LEU A 87 33.98 33.03 -49.04
N GLU A 88 32.87 33.68 -49.32
CA GLU A 88 32.79 34.85 -50.21
C GLU A 88 32.27 36.05 -49.40
N PRO A 89 33.15 36.80 -48.71
CA PRO A 89 32.74 37.91 -47.85
C PRO A 89 31.93 39.00 -48.57
N LYS A 90 32.09 39.12 -49.90
CA LYS A 90 31.32 40.05 -50.74
C LYS A 90 29.84 39.65 -50.90
N LEU A 91 29.51 38.35 -50.82
CA LEU A 91 28.13 37.87 -50.82
C LEU A 91 27.44 38.06 -49.46
N ALA A 92 28.22 38.12 -48.38
CA ALA A 92 27.75 38.24 -46.99
C ALA A 92 28.30 39.50 -46.30
N SER A 93 28.08 40.66 -46.92
CA SER A 93 28.70 41.92 -46.49
C SER A 93 28.26 42.38 -45.09
N ARG A 94 27.06 42.01 -44.65
CA ARG A 94 26.52 42.42 -43.34
C ARG A 94 26.89 41.42 -42.25
N LEU A 95 27.63 41.91 -41.25
CA LEU A 95 27.88 41.20 -39.99
C LEU A 95 26.80 41.57 -38.97
N TYR A 96 26.09 40.56 -38.49
CA TYR A 96 25.08 40.70 -37.44
C TYR A 96 25.69 40.40 -36.07
N ASN A 97 25.36 41.20 -35.06
CA ASN A 97 25.81 41.09 -33.67
C ASN A 97 24.76 41.71 -32.73
N GLY A 98 25.06 41.79 -31.43
CA GLY A 98 24.13 42.31 -30.42
C GLY A 98 23.60 43.73 -30.64
N SER A 99 24.25 44.54 -31.48
CA SER A 99 23.84 45.92 -31.79
C SER A 99 22.88 46.04 -32.98
N ASN A 100 22.70 44.99 -33.79
CA ASN A 100 21.92 45.05 -35.03
C ASN A 100 21.10 43.76 -35.28
N LEU A 101 20.20 43.44 -34.34
CA LEU A 101 19.40 42.21 -34.31
C LEU A 101 18.34 42.07 -35.40
N GLN A 102 18.11 43.08 -36.25
CA GLN A 102 17.19 42.97 -37.38
C GLN A 102 17.89 42.27 -38.57
N TYR A 103 17.52 41.02 -38.82
CA TYR A 103 18.16 40.14 -39.81
C TYR A 103 17.30 39.87 -41.04
N ASP A 104 17.97 39.46 -42.14
CA ASP A 104 17.29 39.06 -43.38
C ASP A 104 16.77 37.62 -43.26
N ARG A 105 15.45 37.50 -43.03
CA ARG A 105 14.76 36.20 -42.95
C ARG A 105 14.81 35.41 -44.25
N THR A 106 14.86 36.08 -45.40
CA THR A 106 14.88 35.42 -46.71
C THR A 106 16.25 34.77 -46.92
N MET A 107 17.32 35.51 -46.65
CA MET A 107 18.68 34.98 -46.70
C MET A 107 18.89 33.84 -45.70
N LEU A 108 18.37 33.97 -44.46
CA LEU A 108 18.49 32.95 -43.42
C LEU A 108 17.83 31.61 -43.78
N ASN A 109 16.72 31.63 -44.52
CA ASN A 109 15.97 30.42 -44.87
C ASN A 109 16.43 29.76 -46.19
N ARG A 110 17.44 30.32 -46.87
CA ARG A 110 17.96 29.73 -48.10
C ARG A 110 18.69 28.43 -47.82
N ALA A 111 18.27 27.37 -48.49
CA ALA A 111 18.92 26.08 -48.35
C ALA A 111 20.31 26.06 -48.97
N ASP A 112 20.53 26.78 -50.06
CA ASP A 112 21.73 26.74 -50.90
C ASP A 112 22.92 27.56 -50.38
N VAL A 113 22.90 27.99 -49.12
CA VAL A 113 23.96 28.82 -48.53
C VAL A 113 24.43 28.30 -47.17
N TRP A 114 25.68 28.63 -46.84
CA TRP A 114 26.24 28.49 -45.51
C TRP A 114 26.18 29.83 -44.78
N HIS A 115 25.84 29.81 -43.50
CA HIS A 115 25.93 30.94 -42.59
C HIS A 115 27.16 30.76 -41.71
N GLN A 116 27.91 31.84 -41.46
CA GLN A 116 29.06 31.81 -40.58
C GLN A 116 28.66 32.30 -39.19
N VAL A 117 28.90 31.49 -38.17
CA VAL A 117 28.74 31.87 -36.75
C VAL A 117 30.13 32.10 -36.17
N ILE A 118 30.28 33.18 -35.40
CA ILE A 118 31.53 33.68 -34.85
C ILE A 118 31.32 33.88 -33.35
N VAL A 119 32.13 33.23 -32.53
CA VAL A 119 32.09 33.32 -31.07
C VAL A 119 33.32 34.08 -30.61
N HIS A 120 33.10 35.23 -29.96
CA HIS A 120 34.16 36.07 -29.43
C HIS A 120 34.44 35.67 -27.98
N HIS A 121 35.60 35.06 -27.74
CA HIS A 121 35.96 34.52 -26.43
C HIS A 121 37.22 35.13 -25.81
N GLU A 122 38.01 35.90 -26.57
CA GLU A 122 39.21 36.61 -26.08
C GLU A 122 40.16 35.68 -25.29
N ASN A 123 40.36 34.47 -25.82
CA ASN A 123 41.11 33.37 -25.17
C ASN A 123 40.57 32.87 -23.80
N GLY A 124 39.40 33.31 -23.35
CA GLY A 124 38.81 32.97 -22.05
C GLY A 124 37.99 31.67 -21.98
N CYS A 125 37.56 31.10 -23.11
CA CYS A 125 36.74 29.87 -23.16
C CYS A 125 37.30 28.89 -24.21
N SER A 126 37.36 27.59 -23.88
CA SER A 126 37.90 26.54 -24.75
C SER A 126 36.86 26.07 -25.79
N LYS A 127 37.30 25.53 -26.93
CA LYS A 127 36.41 24.94 -27.96
C LYS A 127 35.40 23.96 -27.35
N ALA A 128 35.88 23.04 -26.50
CA ALA A 128 35.03 22.05 -25.83
C ALA A 128 33.94 22.72 -24.98
N LYS A 129 34.29 23.79 -24.25
CA LYS A 129 33.34 24.54 -23.41
C LYS A 129 32.33 25.35 -24.24
N ILE A 130 32.76 25.94 -25.36
CA ILE A 130 31.89 26.64 -26.29
C ILE A 130 30.87 25.67 -26.89
N LEU A 131 31.33 24.53 -27.41
CA LEU A 131 30.44 23.50 -27.98
C LEU A 131 29.50 22.91 -26.93
N GLU A 132 29.99 22.59 -25.72
CA GLU A 132 29.14 22.15 -24.60
C GLU A 132 28.04 23.18 -24.29
N THR A 133 28.41 24.47 -24.23
CA THR A 133 27.44 25.54 -23.96
C THR A 133 26.40 25.67 -25.07
N LEU A 134 26.82 25.58 -26.35
CA LEU A 134 25.91 25.62 -27.49
C LEU A 134 24.94 24.44 -27.50
N PHE A 135 25.44 23.21 -27.34
CA PHE A 135 24.61 22.01 -27.38
C PHE A 135 23.65 21.92 -26.19
N ASN A 136 24.05 22.38 -25.00
CA ASN A 136 23.17 22.45 -23.82
C ASN A 136 22.13 23.57 -23.91
N LYS A 137 22.46 24.68 -24.56
CA LYS A 137 21.53 25.79 -24.75
C LYS A 137 20.46 25.45 -25.79
N PHE A 138 20.86 24.71 -26.84
CA PHE A 138 20.00 24.34 -27.96
C PHE A 138 19.76 22.81 -28.03
N THR A 139 19.52 22.17 -26.89
CA THR A 139 19.43 20.69 -26.74
C THR A 139 18.43 20.02 -27.68
N TYR A 140 17.31 20.68 -27.96
CA TYR A 140 16.21 20.17 -28.79
C TYR A 140 16.21 20.71 -30.22
N CYS A 141 17.18 21.55 -30.58
CA CYS A 141 17.25 22.11 -31.92
C CYS A 141 18.19 21.30 -32.81
N ASP A 142 17.79 21.10 -34.06
CA ASP A 142 18.59 20.43 -35.07
C ASP A 142 19.65 21.38 -35.65
N PHE A 143 20.93 21.17 -35.32
CA PHE A 143 22.03 21.93 -35.91
C PHE A 143 23.37 21.19 -35.88
N PHE A 144 24.23 21.53 -36.84
CA PHE A 144 25.47 20.82 -37.12
C PHE A 144 26.59 21.83 -37.45
N PRO A 145 27.42 22.23 -36.45
CA PRO A 145 28.57 23.10 -36.71
C PRO A 145 29.59 22.41 -37.63
N VAL A 146 29.78 22.98 -38.83
CA VAL A 146 30.69 22.48 -39.87
C VAL A 146 31.94 23.35 -39.94
N ALA A 147 33.08 22.73 -40.24
CA ALA A 147 34.38 23.38 -40.43
C ALA A 147 34.73 24.34 -39.28
N TYR A 148 34.62 23.83 -38.04
CA TYR A 148 34.98 24.61 -36.85
C TYR A 148 36.47 24.96 -36.90
N ARG A 149 36.80 26.24 -36.77
CA ARG A 149 38.18 26.75 -36.74
C ARG A 149 38.40 27.62 -35.51
N ARG A 150 39.54 27.40 -34.85
CA ARG A 150 39.95 28.09 -33.64
C ARG A 150 40.97 29.16 -33.95
N HIS A 151 40.80 30.35 -33.37
CA HIS A 151 41.79 31.42 -33.41
C HIS A 151 42.02 32.01 -32.01
N VAL A 152 42.96 32.95 -31.91
CA VAL A 152 43.43 33.50 -30.62
C VAL A 152 42.28 34.10 -29.80
N ASN A 153 41.42 34.91 -30.45
CA ASN A 153 40.35 35.65 -29.78
C ASN A 153 38.93 35.23 -30.17
N VAL A 154 38.80 34.48 -31.28
CA VAL A 154 37.52 34.11 -31.86
C VAL A 154 37.56 32.68 -32.38
N ASP A 155 36.43 31.99 -32.24
CA ASP A 155 36.19 30.71 -32.91
C ASP A 155 35.07 30.92 -33.93
N PHE A 156 35.12 30.25 -35.08
CA PHE A 156 34.02 30.28 -36.03
C PHE A 156 33.71 28.91 -36.60
N PHE A 157 32.47 28.76 -37.07
CA PHE A 157 31.99 27.57 -37.75
C PHE A 157 30.86 27.96 -38.72
N LEU A 158 30.48 27.00 -39.56
CA LEU A 158 29.41 27.17 -40.53
C LEU A 158 28.17 26.40 -40.13
N LEU A 159 27.01 26.96 -40.41
CA LEU A 159 25.70 26.32 -40.28
C LEU A 159 24.94 26.44 -41.60
N ARG A 160 24.19 25.41 -41.94
CA ARG A 160 23.29 25.40 -43.10
C ARG A 160 22.03 24.64 -42.71
N MET A 161 20.87 25.15 -43.12
CA MET A 161 19.57 24.58 -42.75
C MET A 161 19.31 24.56 -41.23
N CYS A 162 19.89 25.49 -40.47
CA CYS A 162 19.73 25.57 -39.00
C CYS A 162 18.98 26.85 -38.58
N ASN A 163 17.90 27.19 -39.29
CA ASN A 163 17.17 28.45 -39.09
C ASN A 163 16.64 28.60 -37.65
N GLN A 164 16.18 27.53 -37.01
CA GLN A 164 15.68 27.57 -35.63
C GLN A 164 16.74 28.07 -34.63
N VAL A 165 17.96 27.53 -34.69
CA VAL A 165 19.05 27.95 -33.79
C VAL A 165 19.46 29.38 -34.06
N MET A 166 19.54 29.76 -35.33
CA MET A 166 19.91 31.12 -35.73
C MET A 166 18.87 32.15 -35.27
N MET A 167 17.57 31.86 -35.44
CA MET A 167 16.49 32.74 -34.95
C MET A 167 16.56 32.91 -33.43
N LYS A 168 16.76 31.82 -32.67
CA LYS A 168 16.92 31.90 -31.22
C LYS A 168 18.15 32.74 -30.81
N MET A 169 19.28 32.59 -31.52
CA MET A 169 20.46 33.43 -31.27
C MET A 169 20.16 34.92 -31.46
N PHE A 170 19.37 35.29 -32.48
CA PHE A 170 18.94 36.68 -32.68
C PHE A 170 17.98 37.17 -31.60
N GLU A 171 17.00 36.35 -31.21
CA GLU A 171 16.02 36.67 -30.15
C GLU A 171 16.69 36.88 -28.79
N GLU A 172 17.75 36.14 -28.51
CA GLU A 172 18.52 36.20 -27.26
C GLU A 172 19.67 37.23 -27.29
N GLY A 173 19.67 38.13 -28.27
CA GLY A 173 20.61 39.24 -28.32
C GLY A 173 22.05 38.86 -28.69
N MET A 174 22.24 37.72 -29.38
CA MET A 174 23.53 37.27 -29.92
C MET A 174 24.61 37.10 -28.83
N LYS A 175 24.25 36.41 -27.75
CA LYS A 175 25.10 36.17 -26.57
C LYS A 175 25.09 34.69 -26.15
N LEU A 176 26.23 34.22 -25.65
CA LEU A 176 26.41 32.86 -25.18
C LEU A 176 27.03 32.85 -23.77
N LYS A 177 26.32 32.32 -22.78
CA LYS A 177 26.78 32.26 -21.39
C LYS A 177 27.67 31.03 -21.14
N CYS A 178 28.99 31.18 -21.28
CA CYS A 178 30.00 30.14 -20.97
C CYS A 178 30.35 30.21 -19.47
N GLY A 179 29.60 29.51 -18.62
CA GLY A 179 29.82 29.50 -17.16
C GLY A 179 29.51 30.84 -16.49
N THR A 180 30.51 31.48 -15.89
CA THR A 180 30.41 32.84 -15.31
C THR A 180 30.64 33.94 -16.36
N GLN A 181 31.14 33.60 -17.55
CA GLN A 181 31.46 34.54 -18.62
C GLN A 181 30.33 34.61 -19.65
N GLU A 182 30.06 35.81 -20.18
CA GLU A 182 29.16 36.03 -21.31
C GLU A 182 29.98 36.33 -22.56
N LEU A 183 29.86 35.49 -23.58
CA LEU A 183 30.57 35.60 -24.84
C LEU A 183 29.67 36.27 -25.88
N ALA A 184 30.21 37.24 -26.60
CA ALA A 184 29.51 37.85 -27.73
C ALA A 184 29.51 36.89 -28.93
N VAL A 185 28.38 36.82 -29.64
CA VAL A 185 28.25 36.04 -30.88
C VAL A 185 28.00 37.00 -32.04
N SER A 186 28.55 36.69 -33.20
CA SER A 186 28.25 37.39 -34.45
C SER A 186 27.96 36.39 -35.56
N VAL A 187 27.15 36.81 -36.53
CA VAL A 187 26.71 35.95 -37.63
C VAL A 187 26.87 36.68 -38.96
N ARG A 188 27.32 35.97 -39.99
CA ARG A 188 27.16 36.37 -41.39
C ARG A 188 26.19 35.44 -42.08
N LEU A 189 25.14 35.99 -42.65
CA LEU A 189 24.20 35.22 -43.44
C LEU A 189 24.69 35.12 -44.89
N GLY A 190 24.64 33.93 -45.49
CA GLY A 190 25.06 33.74 -46.90
C GLY A 190 26.57 33.76 -47.12
N ALA A 191 27.37 33.38 -46.12
CA ALA A 191 28.83 33.44 -46.13
C ALA A 191 29.51 32.62 -47.25
N ALA A 192 28.85 31.56 -47.72
CA ALA A 192 29.27 30.79 -48.89
C ALA A 192 28.06 30.18 -49.60
N ARG A 193 28.17 29.95 -50.91
CA ARG A 193 27.22 29.12 -51.66
C ARG A 193 27.56 27.64 -51.48
N PHE A 194 26.52 26.83 -51.30
CA PHE A 194 26.67 25.39 -51.26
C PHE A 194 26.90 24.83 -52.67
N GLN A 195 27.82 23.86 -52.77
CA GLN A 195 28.15 23.18 -54.03
C GLN A 195 28.10 21.65 -53.85
N ASN A 196 27.83 20.93 -54.94
CA ASN A 196 27.88 19.46 -54.93
C ASN A 196 29.26 18.95 -54.51
N GLY A 197 29.28 17.90 -53.69
CA GLY A 197 30.50 17.33 -53.13
C GLY A 197 30.95 17.94 -51.79
N GLN A 198 30.31 19.03 -51.34
CA GLN A 198 30.52 19.55 -49.98
C GLN A 198 29.80 18.70 -48.93
N ILE A 199 30.28 18.80 -47.68
CA ILE A 199 29.79 18.00 -46.55
C ILE A 199 28.29 18.17 -46.30
N PHE A 200 27.61 17.03 -46.10
CA PHE A 200 26.20 16.95 -45.72
C PHE A 200 26.09 16.24 -44.38
N PRO A 201 25.89 16.95 -43.25
CA PRO A 201 26.06 16.39 -41.91
C PRO A 201 25.33 15.07 -41.67
N ARG A 202 24.04 14.99 -42.03
CA ARG A 202 23.23 13.76 -41.87
C ARG A 202 23.77 12.59 -42.69
N GLN A 203 24.15 12.83 -43.96
CA GLN A 203 24.73 11.79 -44.81
C GLN A 203 26.12 11.38 -44.33
N THR A 204 26.94 12.32 -43.84
CA THR A 204 28.26 12.03 -43.28
C THR A 204 28.14 11.17 -42.02
N ILE A 205 27.18 11.47 -41.13
CA ILE A 205 26.86 10.63 -39.97
C ILE A 205 26.42 9.23 -40.41
N THR A 206 25.49 9.11 -41.36
CA THR A 206 25.06 7.80 -41.87
C THR A 206 26.22 7.00 -42.45
N LYS A 207 27.10 7.65 -43.24
CA LYS A 207 28.30 7.01 -43.79
C LYS A 207 29.28 6.55 -42.70
N ALA A 208 29.48 7.34 -41.65
CA ALA A 208 30.34 6.96 -40.53
C ALA A 208 29.77 5.77 -39.74
N VAL A 209 28.45 5.72 -39.51
CA VAL A 209 27.80 4.56 -38.89
C VAL A 209 27.91 3.33 -39.81
N GLN A 210 27.68 3.49 -41.12
CA GLN A 210 27.82 2.42 -42.10
C GLN A 210 29.26 1.89 -42.14
N GLU A 211 30.28 2.75 -42.16
CA GLU A 211 31.68 2.33 -42.15
C GLU A 211 32.02 1.52 -40.90
N ARG A 212 31.58 1.98 -39.71
CA ARG A 212 31.80 1.23 -38.47
C ARG A 212 31.04 -0.10 -38.45
N CYS A 213 29.91 -0.20 -39.13
CA CYS A 213 29.16 -1.45 -39.33
C CYS A 213 29.88 -2.40 -40.29
N ASP A 214 30.28 -1.92 -41.47
CA ASP A 214 30.97 -2.70 -42.50
C ASP A 214 32.29 -3.26 -41.96
N ASN A 215 32.96 -2.49 -41.08
CA ASN A 215 34.22 -2.85 -40.45
C ASN A 215 34.04 -3.34 -38.99
N ALA A 216 32.85 -3.82 -38.59
CA ALA A 216 32.55 -4.27 -37.23
C ALA A 216 33.61 -5.22 -36.65
N ALA A 217 34.13 -6.14 -37.49
CA ALA A 217 35.19 -7.07 -37.12
C ALA A 217 36.52 -6.40 -36.74
N GLN A 218 36.85 -5.24 -37.34
CA GLN A 218 38.08 -4.49 -37.01
C GLN A 218 37.96 -3.74 -35.67
N TYR A 219 36.74 -3.37 -35.28
CA TYR A 219 36.45 -2.61 -34.06
C TYR A 219 36.06 -3.48 -32.86
N GLY A 220 36.18 -4.80 -32.98
CA GLY A 220 35.96 -5.77 -31.91
C GLY A 220 35.51 -7.12 -32.43
N SER A 221 34.26 -7.24 -32.85
CA SER A 221 33.65 -8.49 -33.29
C SER A 221 32.63 -8.25 -34.40
N SER A 222 32.43 -9.23 -35.28
CA SER A 222 31.51 -9.12 -36.42
C SER A 222 30.04 -8.92 -36.04
N ASN A 223 29.68 -9.17 -34.78
CA ASN A 223 28.34 -8.96 -34.22
C ASN A 223 28.18 -7.65 -33.43
N LEU A 224 29.22 -6.80 -33.37
CA LEU A 224 29.25 -5.55 -32.61
C LEU A 224 29.28 -4.33 -33.54
N LEU A 225 28.27 -3.47 -33.45
CA LEU A 225 28.36 -2.11 -33.96
C LEU A 225 28.99 -1.22 -32.88
N ASN A 226 30.28 -0.89 -33.07
CA ASN A 226 31.04 -0.09 -32.11
C ASN A 226 30.96 1.41 -32.43
N LEU A 227 30.07 2.15 -31.77
CA LEU A 227 29.97 3.61 -31.83
C LEU A 227 30.57 4.30 -30.60
N ASP A 228 31.52 3.66 -29.89
CA ASP A 228 32.25 4.31 -28.79
C ASP A 228 32.95 5.59 -29.27
N SER A 229 32.84 6.66 -28.48
CA SER A 229 33.46 7.97 -28.77
C SER A 229 33.24 8.40 -30.23
N PHE A 230 32.00 8.30 -30.70
CA PHE A 230 31.63 8.42 -32.12
C PHE A 230 32.08 9.74 -32.75
N ALA A 231 32.07 10.83 -31.97
CA ALA A 231 32.50 12.14 -32.42
C ALA A 231 33.98 12.21 -32.84
N GLU A 232 34.81 11.23 -32.45
CA GLU A 232 36.23 11.14 -32.82
C GLU A 232 36.47 10.42 -34.16
N HIS A 233 35.41 9.94 -34.81
CA HIS A 233 35.52 9.27 -36.10
C HIS A 233 36.17 10.19 -37.17
N VAL A 234 37.11 9.66 -37.95
CA VAL A 234 37.91 10.43 -38.93
C VAL A 234 37.02 11.21 -39.90
N SER A 235 36.02 10.57 -40.49
CA SER A 235 35.06 11.24 -41.41
C SER A 235 34.20 12.33 -40.76
N LEU A 236 34.18 12.45 -39.43
CA LEU A 236 33.43 13.47 -38.70
C LEU A 236 34.31 14.64 -38.25
N GLN A 237 35.61 14.66 -38.60
CA GLN A 237 36.56 15.68 -38.14
C GLN A 237 36.15 17.12 -38.53
N GLU A 238 35.44 17.29 -39.66
CA GLU A 238 34.92 18.59 -40.10
C GLU A 238 33.51 18.91 -39.56
N LEU A 239 32.96 18.05 -38.70
CA LEU A 239 31.61 18.16 -38.15
C LEU A 239 31.64 18.04 -36.63
N SER A 240 31.20 19.10 -35.92
CA SER A 240 31.12 19.05 -34.46
C SER A 240 29.88 18.28 -34.01
N ILE A 241 30.07 17.09 -33.46
CA ILE A 241 29.00 16.19 -33.01
C ILE A 241 29.06 16.05 -31.49
N ASN A 242 27.89 16.02 -30.86
CA ASN A 242 27.71 15.67 -29.45
C ASN A 242 26.38 14.92 -29.30
N LEU A 243 26.43 13.62 -28.96
CA LEU A 243 25.23 12.80 -28.82
C LEU A 243 24.45 13.09 -27.53
N GLY A 244 24.94 14.00 -26.68
CA GLY A 244 24.13 14.62 -25.63
C GLY A 244 23.07 15.59 -26.16
N ASN A 245 23.22 16.08 -27.41
CA ASN A 245 22.16 16.83 -28.10
C ASN A 245 21.15 15.85 -28.71
N ARG A 246 19.86 15.98 -28.33
CA ARG A 246 18.81 15.01 -28.71
C ARG A 246 18.67 14.87 -30.23
N ALA A 247 18.64 15.99 -30.95
CA ALA A 247 18.43 15.99 -32.40
C ALA A 247 19.58 15.30 -33.15
N GLN A 248 20.84 15.53 -32.73
CA GLN A 248 21.99 14.85 -33.33
C GLN A 248 21.99 13.34 -33.02
N PHE A 249 21.64 12.96 -31.79
CA PHE A 249 21.51 11.55 -31.43
C PHE A 249 20.40 10.85 -32.20
N GLU A 250 19.30 11.55 -32.52
CA GLU A 250 18.23 11.04 -33.38
C GLU A 250 18.70 10.71 -34.80
N VAL A 251 19.57 11.54 -35.37
CA VAL A 251 20.20 11.25 -36.66
C VAL A 251 21.08 10.00 -36.59
N VAL A 252 21.86 9.85 -35.52
CA VAL A 252 22.66 8.63 -35.29
C VAL A 252 21.77 7.41 -35.12
N CYS A 253 20.70 7.48 -34.33
CA CYS A 253 19.75 6.37 -34.16
C CYS A 253 19.07 5.98 -35.49
N SER A 254 18.67 6.97 -36.28
CA SER A 254 18.11 6.74 -37.62
C SER A 254 19.11 6.04 -38.55
N ALA A 255 20.38 6.45 -38.50
CA ALA A 255 21.46 5.80 -39.23
C ALA A 255 21.70 4.36 -38.73
N ILE A 256 21.70 4.11 -37.43
CA ILE A 256 21.80 2.76 -36.85
C ILE A 256 20.68 1.87 -37.40
N VAL A 257 19.43 2.34 -37.35
CA VAL A 257 18.27 1.60 -37.88
C VAL A 257 18.43 1.29 -39.37
N GLN A 258 18.79 2.29 -40.16
CA GLN A 258 18.99 2.12 -41.60
C GLN A 258 20.07 1.07 -41.91
N VAL A 259 21.21 1.14 -41.21
CA VAL A 259 22.37 0.28 -41.44
C VAL A 259 22.13 -1.15 -40.95
N LEU A 260 21.37 -1.32 -39.86
CA LEU A 260 21.14 -2.62 -39.24
C LEU A 260 19.90 -3.35 -39.73
N ASN A 261 18.95 -2.68 -40.39
CA ASN A 261 17.77 -3.32 -40.97
C ASN A 261 18.12 -4.48 -41.92
N ASP A 262 19.23 -4.35 -42.65
CA ASP A 262 19.70 -5.36 -43.61
C ASP A 262 20.82 -6.26 -43.04
N ASN A 263 21.26 -6.03 -41.80
CA ASN A 263 22.39 -6.72 -41.19
C ASN A 263 21.97 -7.53 -39.94
N SER A 264 21.58 -8.78 -40.18
CA SER A 264 21.10 -9.70 -39.12
C SER A 264 22.19 -10.24 -38.19
N CYS A 265 23.48 -10.00 -38.50
CA CYS A 265 24.61 -10.52 -37.72
C CYS A 265 24.93 -9.67 -36.49
N ILE A 266 24.56 -8.38 -36.50
CA ILE A 266 24.85 -7.45 -35.41
C ILE A 266 23.75 -7.54 -34.36
N ASN A 267 24.15 -7.95 -33.16
CA ASN A 267 23.27 -8.04 -31.98
C ASN A 267 23.85 -7.29 -30.77
N THR A 268 25.02 -6.68 -30.90
CA THR A 268 25.65 -5.88 -29.85
C THR A 268 25.84 -4.45 -30.34
N LEU A 269 25.41 -3.47 -29.55
CA LEU A 269 25.56 -2.04 -29.83
C LEU A 269 26.36 -1.37 -28.72
N ARG A 270 27.48 -0.75 -29.07
CA ARG A 270 28.27 0.06 -28.14
C ARG A 270 28.11 1.53 -28.45
N LEU A 271 27.65 2.31 -27.48
CA LEU A 271 27.43 3.76 -27.53
C LEU A 271 28.17 4.47 -26.40
N SER A 272 29.24 3.87 -25.87
CA SER A 272 30.00 4.39 -24.74
C SER A 272 30.65 5.76 -25.04
N ASN A 273 30.90 6.55 -24.01
CA ASN A 273 31.67 7.81 -24.07
C ASN A 273 31.16 8.85 -25.09
N ASN A 274 29.85 8.89 -25.35
CA ASN A 274 29.25 9.81 -26.32
C ASN A 274 28.53 11.01 -25.70
N GLY A 275 28.55 11.13 -24.37
CA GLY A 275 27.86 12.20 -23.64
C GLY A 275 26.34 12.11 -23.69
N ILE A 276 25.76 10.96 -24.06
CA ILE A 276 24.33 10.76 -24.23
C ILE A 276 23.59 11.04 -22.91
N SER A 277 22.60 11.92 -22.97
CA SER A 277 21.73 12.27 -21.83
C SER A 277 20.26 11.92 -22.10
N HIS A 278 19.85 11.87 -23.37
CA HIS A 278 18.49 11.60 -23.83
C HIS A 278 18.41 10.25 -24.56
N ILE A 279 18.56 9.14 -23.84
CA ILE A 279 18.65 7.78 -24.41
C ILE A 279 17.35 7.28 -25.06
N SER A 280 16.19 7.87 -24.75
CA SER A 280 14.88 7.40 -25.24
C SER A 280 14.74 7.37 -26.76
N VAL A 281 15.51 8.20 -27.47
CA VAL A 281 15.52 8.25 -28.95
C VAL A 281 15.96 6.93 -29.58
N LEU A 282 16.78 6.15 -28.87
CA LEU A 282 17.21 4.82 -29.31
C LEU A 282 16.04 3.81 -29.39
N ALA A 283 14.87 4.12 -28.81
CA ALA A 283 13.67 3.29 -28.95
C ALA A 283 13.22 3.12 -30.41
N SER A 284 13.61 4.03 -31.31
CA SER A 284 13.42 3.87 -32.76
C SER A 284 14.08 2.60 -33.33
N ALA A 285 15.06 2.04 -32.61
CA ALA A 285 15.77 0.81 -32.95
C ALA A 285 15.18 -0.46 -32.30
N LYS A 286 13.98 -0.40 -31.72
CA LYS A 286 13.38 -1.51 -30.97
C LYS A 286 13.10 -2.78 -31.78
N HIS A 287 12.86 -2.65 -33.08
CA HIS A 287 12.66 -3.78 -33.99
C HIS A 287 13.97 -4.51 -34.33
N LEU A 288 15.13 -3.91 -34.02
CA LEU A 288 16.43 -4.55 -34.19
C LEU A 288 16.66 -5.58 -33.08
N ARG A 289 17.28 -6.71 -33.43
CA ARG A 289 17.59 -7.81 -32.49
C ARG A 289 18.86 -7.56 -31.67
N ILE A 290 18.96 -6.37 -31.07
CA ILE A 290 20.09 -6.02 -30.19
C ILE A 290 19.88 -6.72 -28.84
N ALA A 291 20.80 -7.62 -28.52
CA ALA A 291 20.85 -8.39 -27.27
C ALA A 291 21.82 -7.78 -26.25
N SER A 292 22.81 -7.00 -26.67
CA SER A 292 23.81 -6.41 -25.77
C SER A 292 23.97 -4.91 -26.07
N LEU A 293 23.82 -4.07 -25.05
CA LEU A 293 23.87 -2.61 -25.18
C LEU A 293 24.86 -2.00 -24.18
N ASP A 294 25.88 -1.31 -24.69
CA ASP A 294 26.91 -0.66 -23.87
C ASP A 294 26.76 0.85 -23.91
N LEU A 295 26.35 1.43 -22.77
CA LEU A 295 26.11 2.85 -22.55
C LEU A 295 27.12 3.47 -21.60
N ARG A 296 28.25 2.82 -21.31
CA ARG A 296 29.21 3.31 -20.30
C ARG A 296 29.74 4.71 -20.61
N GLY A 297 30.06 5.49 -19.57
CA GLY A 297 30.68 6.82 -19.72
C GLY A 297 29.80 7.86 -20.41
N ASN A 298 28.48 7.69 -20.39
CA ASN A 298 27.53 8.68 -20.88
C ASN A 298 27.01 9.57 -19.72
N ARG A 299 26.06 10.48 -20.00
CA ARG A 299 25.50 11.43 -19.04
C ARG A 299 24.04 11.11 -18.71
N ILE A 300 23.67 9.83 -18.71
CA ILE A 300 22.31 9.37 -18.39
C ILE A 300 22.10 9.52 -16.88
N LYS A 301 21.09 10.31 -16.50
CA LYS A 301 20.90 10.73 -15.10
C LYS A 301 20.15 9.72 -14.23
N HIS A 302 19.30 8.88 -14.81
CA HIS A 302 18.41 8.00 -14.04
C HIS A 302 18.09 6.70 -14.81
N PRO A 303 17.97 5.53 -14.15
CA PRO A 303 17.68 4.25 -14.82
C PRO A 303 16.34 4.25 -15.56
N SER A 304 15.33 5.00 -15.08
CA SER A 304 14.05 5.17 -15.78
C SER A 304 14.17 5.74 -17.19
N SER A 305 15.24 6.48 -17.51
CA SER A 305 15.46 6.99 -18.87
C SER A 305 15.57 5.88 -19.91
N LEU A 306 15.91 4.64 -19.51
CA LEU A 306 15.99 3.47 -20.37
C LEU A 306 14.64 2.76 -20.58
N ARG A 307 13.53 3.21 -19.97
CA ARG A 307 12.21 2.57 -20.10
C ARG A 307 11.70 2.49 -21.54
N GLY A 308 11.97 3.51 -22.35
CA GLY A 308 11.63 3.51 -23.77
C GLY A 308 12.30 2.37 -24.56
N LEU A 309 13.35 1.75 -24.00
CA LEU A 309 14.05 0.62 -24.60
C LEU A 309 13.50 -0.74 -24.12
N ARG A 310 12.47 -0.81 -23.27
CA ARG A 310 11.94 -2.06 -22.69
C ARG A 310 11.59 -3.14 -23.72
N GLU A 311 11.14 -2.73 -24.91
CA GLU A 311 10.82 -3.64 -26.01
C GLU A 311 12.07 -4.23 -26.70
N MET A 312 13.25 -3.66 -26.45
CA MET A 312 14.51 -4.22 -26.96
C MET A 312 14.83 -5.54 -26.23
N PRO A 313 15.22 -6.60 -26.95
CA PRO A 313 15.47 -7.92 -26.38
C PRO A 313 16.85 -8.00 -25.68
N LEU A 314 17.15 -7.04 -24.80
CA LEU A 314 18.44 -6.93 -24.12
C LEU A 314 18.64 -8.05 -23.09
N LEU A 315 19.74 -8.79 -23.28
CA LEU A 315 20.30 -9.77 -22.35
C LEU A 315 21.49 -9.20 -21.58
N GLU A 316 22.22 -8.23 -22.17
CA GLU A 316 23.35 -7.57 -21.53
C GLU A 316 23.21 -6.05 -21.62
N LEU A 317 23.51 -5.36 -20.52
CA LEU A 317 23.45 -3.91 -20.43
C LEU A 317 24.64 -3.40 -19.63
N PHE A 318 25.39 -2.44 -20.17
CA PHE A 318 26.51 -1.81 -19.48
C PHE A 318 26.23 -0.31 -19.29
N VAL A 319 26.28 0.18 -18.05
CA VAL A 319 25.86 1.55 -17.68
C VAL A 319 26.85 2.27 -16.75
N LEU A 320 27.95 1.62 -16.33
CA LEU A 320 28.99 2.27 -15.51
C LEU A 320 29.45 3.63 -16.07
N GLY A 321 29.76 4.57 -15.16
CA GLY A 321 30.21 5.91 -15.51
C GLY A 321 29.08 6.88 -15.91
N ASN A 322 27.81 6.46 -15.81
CA ASN A 322 26.65 7.33 -15.88
C ASN A 322 26.20 7.75 -14.47
N ASN A 323 25.61 8.95 -14.34
CA ASN A 323 25.00 9.41 -13.09
C ASN A 323 23.86 8.49 -12.59
N LEU A 324 23.22 7.72 -13.48
CA LEU A 324 22.19 6.75 -13.09
C LEU A 324 22.68 5.70 -12.08
N THR A 325 23.99 5.42 -12.05
CA THR A 325 24.59 4.45 -11.13
C THR A 325 24.65 4.96 -9.69
N GLU A 326 24.49 6.28 -9.49
CA GLU A 326 24.39 6.92 -8.17
C GLU A 326 22.97 6.82 -7.58
N VAL A 327 21.99 6.35 -8.37
CA VAL A 327 20.60 6.20 -7.93
C VAL A 327 20.47 4.96 -7.03
N PRO A 328 19.88 5.07 -5.83
CA PRO A 328 19.64 3.91 -4.97
C PRO A 328 18.84 2.83 -5.70
N ASP A 329 19.23 1.56 -5.52
CA ASP A 329 18.58 0.41 -6.14
C ASP A 329 18.50 0.46 -7.70
N TYR A 330 19.38 1.21 -8.39
CA TYR A 330 19.32 1.33 -9.85
C TYR A 330 19.32 -0.03 -10.57
N GLU A 331 20.07 -1.01 -10.07
CA GLU A 331 20.11 -2.36 -10.63
C GLU A 331 18.72 -3.02 -10.60
N LYS A 332 17.99 -2.92 -9.49
CA LYS A 332 16.62 -3.44 -9.37
C LYS A 332 15.68 -2.74 -10.36
N VAL A 333 15.85 -1.43 -10.54
CA VAL A 333 15.06 -0.66 -11.51
C VAL A 333 15.36 -1.13 -12.93
N LEU A 334 16.63 -1.33 -13.29
CA LEU A 334 17.01 -1.84 -14.60
C LEU A 334 16.49 -3.27 -14.83
N HIS A 335 16.52 -4.15 -13.83
CA HIS A 335 15.90 -5.48 -13.91
C HIS A 335 14.39 -5.44 -14.07
N SER A 336 13.71 -4.44 -13.49
CA SER A 336 12.26 -4.26 -13.72
C SER A 336 11.94 -3.82 -15.16
N ILE A 337 12.87 -3.11 -15.81
CA ILE A 337 12.74 -2.66 -17.20
C ILE A 337 13.11 -3.78 -18.16
N PHE A 338 14.19 -4.52 -17.87
CA PHE A 338 14.71 -5.62 -18.67
C PHE A 338 14.71 -6.93 -17.84
N PRO A 339 13.56 -7.62 -17.70
CA PRO A 339 13.46 -8.82 -16.86
C PRO A 339 14.32 -9.99 -17.35
N GLN A 340 14.64 -10.02 -18.65
CA GLN A 340 15.46 -11.04 -19.29
C GLN A 340 16.96 -10.72 -19.25
N LEU A 341 17.35 -9.63 -18.57
CA LEU A 341 18.75 -9.24 -18.46
C LEU A 341 19.54 -10.30 -17.68
N LEU A 342 20.55 -10.87 -18.33
CA LEU A 342 21.47 -11.88 -17.80
C LEU A 342 22.75 -11.26 -17.25
N LYS A 343 23.10 -10.07 -17.72
CA LYS A 343 24.30 -9.35 -17.31
C LYS A 343 24.05 -7.85 -17.21
N LEU A 344 24.33 -7.28 -16.05
CA LEU A 344 24.38 -5.85 -15.82
C LEU A 344 25.80 -5.46 -15.44
N ASP A 345 26.48 -4.72 -16.32
CA ASP A 345 27.90 -4.39 -16.17
C ASP A 345 28.78 -5.64 -15.96
N THR A 346 29.41 -5.77 -14.80
CA THR A 346 30.22 -6.94 -14.39
C THR A 346 29.43 -7.99 -13.61
N ASN A 347 28.19 -7.68 -13.23
CA ASN A 347 27.36 -8.54 -12.39
C ASN A 347 26.53 -9.49 -13.27
N LEU A 348 26.62 -10.79 -12.99
CA LEU A 348 25.72 -11.80 -13.56
C LEU A 348 24.40 -11.77 -12.80
N THR A 349 23.30 -11.79 -13.53
CA THR A 349 21.97 -11.57 -12.97
C THR A 349 21.08 -12.78 -13.26
N SER A 350 20.42 -13.30 -12.24
CA SER A 350 19.49 -14.42 -12.41
C SER A 350 18.21 -13.93 -13.09
N PRO A 351 17.71 -14.59 -14.14
CA PRO A 351 16.46 -14.21 -14.79
C PRO A 351 15.31 -14.27 -13.78
N VAL A 352 14.60 -13.16 -13.61
CA VAL A 352 13.42 -13.12 -12.73
C VAL A 352 12.27 -13.81 -13.48
N VAL A 353 11.77 -14.93 -12.95
CA VAL A 353 10.60 -15.62 -13.51
C VAL A 353 9.39 -14.70 -13.43
N THR A 354 9.07 -14.02 -14.52
CA THR A 354 7.88 -13.19 -14.64
C THR A 354 6.65 -14.09 -14.70
N LYS A 355 5.83 -14.09 -13.64
CA LYS A 355 4.44 -14.55 -13.76
C LYS A 355 3.80 -13.74 -14.89
N VAL A 356 3.31 -14.44 -15.91
CA VAL A 356 2.55 -13.87 -17.01
C VAL A 356 1.34 -13.12 -16.43
N VAL A 357 1.40 -11.79 -16.43
CA VAL A 357 0.23 -10.95 -16.23
C VAL A 357 -0.37 -10.77 -17.62
N ARG A 358 -1.52 -11.40 -17.86
CA ARG A 358 -2.37 -11.10 -19.03
C ARG A 358 -3.57 -10.27 -18.61
N ASP A 359 -3.88 -9.37 -19.53
CA ASP A 359 -5.05 -8.52 -19.74
C ASP A 359 -5.22 -7.25 -18.88
N GLY A 360 -4.95 -6.12 -19.52
CA GLY A 360 -5.68 -4.86 -19.27
C GLY A 360 -4.89 -3.56 -19.26
N ASP A 361 -3.56 -3.57 -19.38
CA ASP A 361 -2.78 -2.33 -19.38
C ASP A 361 -2.52 -1.88 -20.83
N GLU A 362 -3.30 -0.90 -21.31
CA GLU A 362 -2.81 0.05 -22.30
C GLU A 362 -1.40 0.50 -21.83
N GLU A 363 -0.38 0.40 -22.69
CA GLU A 363 1.00 0.69 -22.32
C GLU A 363 1.15 2.17 -22.00
N GLU A 364 0.93 2.53 -20.73
CA GLU A 364 1.12 3.89 -20.25
C GLU A 364 2.60 4.27 -20.34
N GLU A 365 2.89 5.29 -21.15
CA GLU A 365 4.23 5.79 -21.40
C GLU A 365 4.62 6.87 -20.36
N GLU A 366 5.91 7.06 -20.12
CA GLU A 366 6.39 8.14 -19.28
C GLU A 366 6.30 9.46 -20.05
N VAL A 367 5.63 10.46 -19.49
CA VAL A 367 5.42 11.76 -20.16
C VAL A 367 6.75 12.38 -20.51
N GLU A 368 6.98 12.58 -21.82
CA GLU A 368 8.12 13.34 -22.30
C GLU A 368 7.86 14.84 -22.09
N ILE A 369 8.78 15.54 -21.41
CA ILE A 369 8.72 16.99 -21.29
C ILE A 369 9.04 17.60 -22.66
N THR A 370 8.00 18.02 -23.38
CA THR A 370 8.10 18.57 -24.75
C THR A 370 8.31 20.09 -24.78
N SER A 371 8.15 20.77 -23.65
CA SER A 371 8.27 22.22 -23.53
C SER A 371 9.05 22.62 -22.28
N PRO A 372 9.83 23.72 -22.30
CA PRO A 372 10.42 24.27 -21.08
C PRO A 372 9.36 24.77 -20.08
N GLY A 373 8.11 24.94 -20.51
CA GLY A 373 6.99 25.42 -19.69
C GLY A 373 7.12 26.89 -19.26
N THR A 374 6.20 27.34 -18.41
CA THR A 374 6.24 28.66 -17.77
C THR A 374 6.54 28.50 -16.28
N LEU A 375 7.72 28.94 -15.85
CA LEU A 375 8.08 28.97 -14.44
C LEU A 375 7.26 30.04 -13.71
N ILE A 376 6.60 29.66 -12.62
CA ILE A 376 5.82 30.58 -11.78
C ILE A 376 6.78 31.50 -11.00
N THR A 377 6.68 32.80 -11.25
CA THR A 377 7.45 33.84 -10.56
C THR A 377 6.64 34.50 -9.46
N GLU A 378 7.26 35.34 -8.63
CA GLU A 378 6.52 36.10 -7.59
C GLU A 378 5.37 36.95 -8.17
N ALA A 379 5.51 37.45 -9.40
CA ALA A 379 4.45 38.19 -10.08
C ALA A 379 3.23 37.32 -10.40
N ASP A 380 3.43 36.03 -10.64
CA ASP A 380 2.37 35.05 -10.90
C ASP A 380 1.74 34.51 -9.60
N MET A 381 2.29 34.82 -8.41
CA MET A 381 1.81 34.32 -7.11
C MET A 381 0.56 35.04 -6.58
N ASN A 382 -0.39 35.35 -7.45
CA ASN A 382 -1.70 35.88 -7.10
C ASN A 382 -2.80 35.16 -7.88
N VAL A 383 -4.00 35.16 -7.31
CA VAL A 383 -5.14 34.38 -7.83
C VAL A 383 -5.47 34.77 -9.27
N THR A 384 -5.50 36.06 -9.58
CA THR A 384 -5.88 36.57 -10.90
C THR A 384 -4.87 36.19 -11.98
N ALA A 385 -3.57 36.33 -11.71
CA ALA A 385 -2.52 35.96 -12.67
C ALA A 385 -2.43 34.43 -12.86
N PHE A 386 -2.68 33.66 -11.80
CA PHE A 386 -2.63 32.20 -11.85
C PHE A 386 -3.85 31.58 -12.55
N GLN A 387 -4.98 32.30 -12.62
CA GLN A 387 -6.24 31.83 -13.22
C GLN A 387 -6.10 31.36 -14.67
N LYS A 388 -5.10 31.86 -15.42
CA LYS A 388 -4.79 31.44 -16.80
C LYS A 388 -4.46 29.95 -16.94
N TYR A 389 -4.13 29.27 -15.84
CA TYR A 389 -3.85 27.83 -15.80
C TYR A 389 -5.04 26.98 -15.36
N ASN A 390 -6.22 27.58 -15.16
CA ASN A 390 -7.42 26.82 -14.87
C ASN A 390 -7.85 26.05 -16.13
N MET A 391 -8.09 24.74 -15.99
CA MET A 391 -8.53 23.85 -17.07
C MET A 391 -7.57 23.72 -18.27
N THR A 392 -6.26 23.63 -18.02
CA THR A 392 -5.29 23.31 -19.08
C THR A 392 -5.18 21.80 -19.32
N PRO A 393 -5.09 21.32 -20.58
CA PRO A 393 -4.88 19.91 -20.88
C PRO A 393 -3.43 19.45 -20.65
N HIS A 394 -2.61 20.26 -20.01
CA HIS A 394 -1.17 20.06 -19.92
C HIS A 394 -0.74 19.47 -18.57
N TRP A 395 0.37 18.76 -18.58
CA TRP A 395 1.14 18.43 -17.40
C TRP A 395 1.86 19.67 -16.86
N HIS A 396 1.92 19.77 -15.53
CA HIS A 396 2.69 20.75 -14.79
C HIS A 396 3.76 20.03 -13.98
N LYS A 397 4.96 20.62 -13.89
CA LYS A 397 6.06 20.07 -13.09
C LYS A 397 6.17 20.79 -11.76
N VAL A 398 6.18 20.00 -10.68
CA VAL A 398 6.51 20.46 -9.33
C VAL A 398 7.91 19.96 -9.01
N THR A 399 8.79 20.85 -8.57
CA THR A 399 10.13 20.50 -8.05
C THR A 399 10.20 20.91 -6.59
N VAL A 400 10.64 20.00 -5.72
CA VAL A 400 10.75 20.18 -4.27
C VAL A 400 12.23 20.21 -3.91
N LEU A 401 12.74 21.36 -3.47
CA LEU A 401 14.14 21.49 -3.05
C LEU A 401 14.28 21.10 -1.56
N HIS A 402 14.89 19.95 -1.29
CA HIS A 402 15.05 19.40 0.07
C HIS A 402 16.50 19.28 0.55
N ASN A 403 17.51 19.41 -0.33
CA ASN A 403 18.93 19.33 -0.02
C ASN A 403 19.32 18.09 0.83
N GLY A 404 18.65 16.95 0.61
CA GLY A 404 18.90 15.70 1.33
C GLY A 404 18.25 15.60 2.72
N VAL A 405 17.49 16.60 3.17
CA VAL A 405 16.87 16.63 4.52
C VAL A 405 15.66 15.69 4.65
N CYS A 406 14.95 15.46 3.54
CA CYS A 406 13.72 14.68 3.47
C CYS A 406 13.84 13.62 2.39
N ASN A 407 13.17 12.48 2.57
CA ASN A 407 12.99 11.47 1.53
C ASN A 407 11.64 11.65 0.81
N LYS A 408 11.40 10.86 -0.24
CA LYS A 408 10.14 10.86 -1.00
C LYS A 408 8.90 10.75 -0.12
N GLN A 409 8.89 9.85 0.86
CA GLN A 409 7.72 9.62 1.71
C GLN A 409 7.45 10.82 2.61
N ASP A 410 8.50 11.42 3.20
CA ASP A 410 8.38 12.64 4.00
C ASP A 410 7.70 13.76 3.18
N ILE A 411 8.12 13.94 1.94
CA ILE A 411 7.61 14.98 1.02
C ILE A 411 6.16 14.69 0.63
N LEU A 412 5.85 13.46 0.22
CA LEU A 412 4.49 13.06 -0.12
C LEU A 412 3.54 13.22 1.07
N ASP A 413 3.94 12.78 2.27
CA ASP A 413 3.13 12.94 3.48
C ASP A 413 2.87 14.42 3.78
N ALA A 414 3.88 15.29 3.64
CA ALA A 414 3.71 16.73 3.83
C ALA A 414 2.75 17.34 2.78
N LEU A 415 2.90 16.97 1.50
CA LEU A 415 2.03 17.43 0.42
C LEU A 415 0.59 16.95 0.60
N PHE A 416 0.36 15.67 0.88
CA PHE A 416 -0.99 15.13 1.09
C PHE A 416 -1.64 15.69 2.34
N ASN A 417 -0.89 15.95 3.41
CA ASN A 417 -1.42 16.64 4.58
C ASN A 417 -1.82 18.09 4.27
N LEU A 418 -1.04 18.78 3.44
CA LEU A 418 -1.31 20.16 3.05
C LEU A 418 -2.49 20.27 2.07
N LEU A 419 -2.56 19.35 1.11
CA LEU A 419 -3.46 19.41 -0.04
C LEU A 419 -4.65 18.45 0.05
N GLY A 420 -4.79 17.66 1.12
CA GLY A 420 -5.72 16.52 1.20
C GLY A 420 -7.22 16.81 1.02
N LYS A 421 -7.62 18.09 0.95
CA LYS A 421 -8.99 18.51 0.57
C LYS A 421 -9.20 18.63 -0.94
N HIS A 422 -8.12 18.66 -1.71
CA HIS A 422 -8.12 18.87 -3.16
C HIS A 422 -7.63 17.61 -3.86
N THR A 423 -8.09 17.44 -5.10
CA THR A 423 -7.59 16.39 -5.98
C THR A 423 -6.14 16.68 -6.34
N PHE A 424 -5.24 15.78 -5.95
CA PHE A 424 -3.80 15.93 -6.17
C PHE A 424 -3.17 14.53 -6.26
N PHE A 425 -2.61 14.22 -7.43
CA PHE A 425 -1.98 12.94 -7.72
C PHE A 425 -0.61 13.20 -8.35
N PRO A 426 0.47 13.17 -7.56
CA PRO A 426 1.83 13.19 -8.10
C PRO A 426 2.03 12.03 -9.05
N CYS A 427 2.41 12.34 -10.28
CA CYS A 427 2.68 11.38 -11.33
C CYS A 427 4.15 11.44 -11.73
N TYR A 428 4.70 10.32 -12.19
CA TYR A 428 6.08 10.23 -12.70
C TYR A 428 7.13 10.79 -11.74
N TYR A 429 6.98 10.48 -10.44
CA TYR A 429 7.83 11.01 -9.38
C TYR A 429 9.28 10.54 -9.52
N LYS A 430 10.21 11.49 -9.46
CA LYS A 430 11.66 11.30 -9.57
C LYS A 430 12.34 11.90 -8.34
N THR A 431 13.25 11.13 -7.76
CA THR A 431 14.01 11.54 -6.58
C THR A 431 15.45 11.82 -6.93
N TYR A 432 16.01 12.92 -6.43
CA TYR A 432 17.44 13.24 -6.56
C TYR A 432 18.05 13.54 -5.18
N SER A 433 19.37 13.72 -5.11
CA SER A 433 20.08 13.93 -3.84
C SER A 433 19.70 15.24 -3.13
N LYS A 434 19.28 16.26 -3.88
CA LYS A 434 18.96 17.60 -3.34
C LYS A 434 17.56 18.10 -3.68
N GLU A 435 16.89 17.49 -4.64
CA GLU A 435 15.55 17.87 -5.04
C GLU A 435 14.77 16.65 -5.53
N ASP A 436 13.45 16.74 -5.47
CA ASP A 436 12.55 15.78 -6.10
C ASP A 436 11.72 16.50 -7.15
N GLU A 437 11.32 15.81 -8.21
CA GLU A 437 10.38 16.37 -9.19
C GLU A 437 9.27 15.37 -9.54
N PHE A 438 8.08 15.88 -9.81
CA PHE A 438 6.96 15.08 -10.27
C PHE A 438 6.03 15.93 -11.14
N LEU A 439 5.21 15.24 -11.94
CA LEU A 439 4.21 15.86 -12.79
C LEU A 439 2.83 15.78 -12.15
N VAL A 440 2.00 16.76 -12.43
CA VAL A 440 0.59 16.77 -12.02
C VAL A 440 -0.27 17.34 -13.13
N GLN A 441 -1.53 16.92 -13.15
CA GLN A 441 -2.52 17.36 -14.12
C GLN A 441 -3.86 17.56 -13.41
N ASN A 442 -4.74 18.40 -13.95
CA ASN A 442 -6.14 18.55 -13.50
C ASN A 442 -6.30 18.79 -11.99
N CYS A 443 -5.36 19.53 -11.39
CA CYS A 443 -5.29 19.78 -9.95
C CYS A 443 -5.13 21.28 -9.62
N PHE A 444 -5.78 22.15 -10.41
CA PHE A 444 -5.67 23.61 -10.30
C PHE A 444 -5.83 24.12 -8.87
N ASP A 445 -6.86 23.67 -8.14
CA ASP A 445 -7.10 24.12 -6.77
C ASP A 445 -5.97 23.75 -5.80
N ALA A 446 -5.37 22.57 -5.98
CA ALA A 446 -4.23 22.13 -5.18
C ALA A 446 -2.99 23.00 -5.47
N LEU A 447 -2.73 23.29 -6.75
CA LEU A 447 -1.65 24.19 -7.16
C LEU A 447 -1.87 25.62 -6.65
N LEU A 448 -3.12 26.10 -6.67
CA LEU A 448 -3.48 27.42 -6.14
C LEU A 448 -3.20 27.53 -4.63
N VAL A 449 -3.38 26.45 -3.86
CA VAL A 449 -2.97 26.41 -2.45
C VAL A 449 -1.45 26.56 -2.31
N LEU A 450 -0.65 25.84 -3.12
CA LEU A 450 0.81 25.97 -3.10
C LEU A 450 1.26 27.39 -3.44
N VAL A 451 0.62 28.01 -4.44
CA VAL A 451 0.90 29.39 -4.86
C VAL A 451 0.56 30.38 -3.74
N ARG A 452 -0.60 30.23 -3.07
CA ARG A 452 -0.99 31.06 -1.92
C ARG A 452 -0.02 30.93 -0.74
N GLN A 453 0.63 29.78 -0.60
CA GLN A 453 1.69 29.56 0.39
C GLN A 453 3.07 30.04 -0.07
N LYS A 454 3.15 30.80 -1.17
CA LYS A 454 4.40 31.29 -1.76
C LYS A 454 5.38 30.15 -2.07
N LEU A 455 4.85 29.01 -2.52
CA LEU A 455 5.61 27.81 -2.89
C LEU A 455 6.54 27.33 -1.75
N LYS A 456 6.05 27.35 -0.51
CA LYS A 456 6.76 26.84 0.68
C LYS A 456 6.02 25.63 1.25
N LEU A 457 6.75 24.54 1.48
CA LEU A 457 6.21 23.31 2.07
C LEU A 457 6.75 23.12 3.50
N PRO A 458 5.93 23.30 4.54
CA PRO A 458 6.36 23.10 5.92
C PRO A 458 6.49 21.61 6.28
N MET A 459 7.68 21.20 6.72
CA MET A 459 8.03 19.84 7.16
C MET A 459 8.03 19.76 8.68
N ARG A 460 6.87 19.51 9.28
CA ARG A 460 6.69 19.55 10.75
C ARG A 460 7.61 18.56 11.48
N ALA A 461 7.76 17.34 10.97
CA ALA A 461 8.60 16.31 11.60
C ALA A 461 10.10 16.61 11.55
N LYS A 462 10.55 17.44 10.61
CA LYS A 462 11.96 17.80 10.40
C LYS A 462 12.27 19.25 10.79
N ASN A 463 11.28 19.98 11.31
CA ASN A 463 11.35 21.40 11.62
C ASN A 463 11.99 22.26 10.51
N ALA A 464 11.62 21.96 9.26
CA ALA A 464 12.18 22.60 8.06
C ALA A 464 11.07 23.17 7.16
N VAL A 465 11.40 24.10 6.29
CA VAL A 465 10.49 24.60 5.24
C VAL A 465 11.17 24.44 3.90
N LEU A 466 10.63 23.55 3.06
CA LEU A 466 11.17 23.29 1.74
C LEU A 466 10.68 24.33 0.74
N LYS A 467 11.53 24.65 -0.23
CA LYS A 467 11.18 25.53 -1.34
C LYS A 467 10.64 24.69 -2.49
N LEU A 468 9.47 25.05 -2.99
CA LEU A 468 8.88 24.46 -4.19
C LEU A 468 9.16 25.36 -5.39
N SER A 469 9.26 24.75 -6.56
CA SER A 469 9.25 25.40 -7.86
C SER A 469 8.13 24.80 -8.69
N LEU A 470 7.32 25.64 -9.34
CA LEU A 470 6.19 25.21 -10.14
C LEU A 470 6.40 25.68 -11.58
N THR A 471 6.46 24.74 -12.52
CA THR A 471 6.60 25.02 -13.95
C THR A 471 5.35 24.51 -14.67
N MET A 472 4.59 25.41 -15.26
CA MET A 472 3.31 25.09 -15.91
C MET A 472 3.49 24.72 -17.38
N ASN A 473 2.62 23.87 -17.92
CA ASN A 473 2.54 23.55 -19.34
C ASN A 473 3.85 22.94 -19.89
N VAL A 474 4.41 21.96 -19.18
CA VAL A 474 5.68 21.30 -19.55
C VAL A 474 5.50 20.22 -20.62
N ALA A 475 4.29 19.68 -20.74
CA ALA A 475 3.89 18.76 -21.80
C ALA A 475 2.38 18.83 -21.99
N GLU A 476 1.87 18.64 -23.21
CA GLU A 476 0.45 18.40 -23.45
C GLU A 476 0.14 16.93 -23.10
N ALA A 477 -1.02 16.66 -22.47
CA ALA A 477 -1.33 15.29 -22.08
C ALA A 477 -1.79 14.46 -23.28
N GLY A 478 -1.11 13.34 -23.49
CA GLY A 478 -1.42 12.34 -24.50
C GLY A 478 -2.40 11.27 -24.01
N GLU A 479 -3.01 10.55 -24.94
CA GLU A 479 -3.95 9.46 -24.64
C GLU A 479 -3.29 8.30 -23.89
N LYS A 480 -1.99 8.09 -24.11
CA LYS A 480 -1.17 7.05 -23.47
C LYS A 480 -0.56 7.47 -22.13
N ASP A 481 -0.80 8.69 -21.68
CA ASP A 481 -0.29 9.10 -20.38
C ASP A 481 -1.06 8.40 -19.26
N VAL A 482 -0.44 8.30 -18.09
CA VAL A 482 -1.10 7.71 -16.94
C VAL A 482 -2.35 8.51 -16.58
N GLN A 483 -3.45 7.80 -16.36
CA GLN A 483 -4.71 8.40 -15.96
C GLN A 483 -5.01 8.00 -14.51
N PRO A 484 -4.64 8.84 -13.51
CA PRO A 484 -4.78 8.51 -12.09
C PRO A 484 -6.18 8.01 -11.71
N LEU A 485 -7.20 8.64 -12.27
CA LEU A 485 -8.59 8.28 -12.02
C LEU A 485 -8.89 6.86 -12.53
N LYS A 486 -8.56 6.52 -13.80
CA LYS A 486 -8.73 5.16 -14.34
C LYS A 486 -7.98 4.11 -13.51
N ARG A 487 -6.81 4.43 -12.95
CA ARG A 487 -6.06 3.51 -12.07
C ARG A 487 -6.80 3.23 -10.76
N LEU A 488 -7.41 4.24 -10.15
CA LEU A 488 -8.30 4.05 -9.00
C LEU A 488 -9.54 3.23 -9.37
N GLU A 489 -10.14 3.50 -10.52
CA GLU A 489 -11.31 2.76 -11.02
C GLU A 489 -11.01 1.26 -11.23
N TRP A 490 -9.87 0.94 -11.84
CA TRP A 490 -9.38 -0.43 -11.99
C TRP A 490 -9.10 -1.09 -10.63
N PHE A 491 -8.42 -0.36 -9.73
CA PHE A 491 -8.14 -0.83 -8.36
C PHE A 491 -9.42 -1.24 -7.64
N VAL A 492 -10.46 -0.41 -7.69
CA VAL A 492 -11.77 -0.71 -7.10
C VAL A 492 -12.42 -1.92 -7.78
N GLY A 493 -12.38 -1.99 -9.11
CA GLY A 493 -12.92 -3.12 -9.86
C GLY A 493 -12.29 -4.46 -9.48
N LYS A 494 -10.96 -4.50 -9.32
CA LYS A 494 -10.21 -5.71 -8.92
C LYS A 494 -10.54 -6.17 -7.49
N ARG A 495 -10.88 -5.23 -6.61
CA ARG A 495 -11.19 -5.48 -5.19
C ARG A 495 -12.66 -5.84 -4.93
N PHE A 496 -13.52 -5.82 -5.96
CA PHE A 496 -14.91 -6.24 -5.85
C PHE A 496 -15.09 -7.70 -6.29
N GLN A 497 -15.46 -8.58 -5.37
CA GLN A 497 -15.68 -10.00 -5.64
C GLN A 497 -16.84 -10.53 -4.78
N ASN A 498 -17.72 -11.34 -5.36
CA ASN A 498 -18.84 -12.00 -4.66
C ASN A 498 -19.66 -11.03 -3.79
N SER A 499 -20.06 -9.88 -4.35
CA SER A 499 -20.80 -8.82 -3.64
C SER A 499 -20.07 -8.20 -2.45
N CYS A 500 -18.77 -8.44 -2.30
CA CYS A 500 -17.91 -7.83 -1.30
C CYS A 500 -16.90 -6.89 -1.98
N LEU A 501 -16.88 -5.62 -1.56
CA LEU A 501 -15.83 -4.67 -1.91
C LEU A 501 -14.77 -4.65 -0.79
N ASP A 502 -13.62 -5.27 -1.05
CA ASP A 502 -12.53 -5.37 -0.06
C ASP A 502 -11.46 -4.28 -0.26
N LEU A 503 -11.65 -3.16 0.43
CA LEU A 503 -10.72 -2.04 0.50
C LEU A 503 -9.85 -2.09 1.77
N CYS A 504 -9.52 -3.27 2.29
CA CYS A 504 -8.56 -3.36 3.41
C CYS A 504 -7.15 -2.99 2.95
N SER A 505 -6.41 -2.29 3.83
CA SER A 505 -4.98 -1.94 3.67
C SER A 505 -4.65 -1.38 2.28
N MET A 506 -5.45 -0.42 1.79
CA MET A 506 -5.40 0.04 0.39
C MET A 506 -4.02 0.58 0.01
N GLN A 507 -3.35 1.28 0.94
CA GLN A 507 -2.07 1.94 0.66
C GLN A 507 -1.03 0.97 0.10
N THR A 508 -0.98 -0.27 0.61
CA THR A 508 -0.01 -1.28 0.17
C THR A 508 -0.16 -1.64 -1.30
N ASP A 509 -1.39 -1.72 -1.81
CA ASP A 509 -1.67 -2.04 -3.20
C ASP A 509 -1.65 -0.80 -4.09
N LEU A 510 -2.10 0.34 -3.57
CA LEU A 510 -1.99 1.63 -4.27
C LEU A 510 -0.53 2.04 -4.50
N ASN A 511 0.39 1.67 -3.60
CA ASN A 511 1.83 1.84 -3.79
C ASN A 511 2.39 1.01 -4.97
N LYS A 512 1.64 -0.01 -5.45
CA LYS A 512 2.02 -0.82 -6.62
C LYS A 512 1.57 -0.18 -7.94
N CYS A 513 0.72 0.85 -7.89
CA CYS A 513 0.31 1.57 -9.10
C CYS A 513 1.52 2.27 -9.69
N ARG A 514 1.88 1.88 -10.93
CA ARG A 514 3.00 2.49 -11.64
C ARG A 514 2.65 3.94 -11.98
N TYR A 515 3.65 4.81 -11.92
CA TYR A 515 3.59 6.22 -12.34
C TYR A 515 2.69 7.16 -11.54
N VAL A 516 1.90 6.70 -10.56
CA VAL A 516 1.07 7.58 -9.72
C VAL A 516 1.29 7.25 -8.26
N ASP A 517 1.59 8.27 -7.47
CA ASP A 517 1.62 8.16 -6.03
C ASP A 517 0.24 8.54 -5.45
N PHE A 518 -0.46 7.55 -4.91
CA PHE A 518 -1.74 7.75 -4.22
C PHE A 518 -1.55 7.79 -2.70
N CYS A 519 -2.43 8.50 -2.02
CA CYS A 519 -2.54 8.46 -0.56
C CYS A 519 -3.94 7.99 -0.19
N ALA A 520 -4.05 6.74 0.29
CA ALA A 520 -5.30 6.16 0.76
C ALA A 520 -5.91 6.96 1.93
N LYS A 521 -5.06 7.62 2.72
CA LYS A 521 -5.45 8.46 3.86
C LYS A 521 -6.04 9.81 3.44
N SER A 522 -5.84 10.22 2.17
CA SER A 522 -6.38 11.46 1.63
C SER A 522 -7.90 11.37 1.52
N PRO A 523 -8.66 12.27 2.19
CA PRO A 523 -10.12 12.29 2.07
C PRO A 523 -10.59 12.45 0.63
N SER A 524 -9.85 13.19 -0.21
CA SER A 524 -10.19 13.36 -1.63
C SER A 524 -10.04 12.06 -2.42
N THR A 525 -8.97 11.31 -2.19
CA THR A 525 -8.71 10.03 -2.86
C THR A 525 -9.74 8.98 -2.46
N LEU A 526 -10.01 8.84 -1.15
CA LEU A 526 -11.02 7.92 -0.66
C LEU A 526 -12.42 8.31 -1.14
N ARG A 527 -12.77 9.61 -1.18
CA ARG A 527 -14.06 10.07 -1.70
C ARG A 527 -14.26 9.63 -3.15
N TYR A 528 -13.26 9.83 -4.00
CA TYR A 528 -13.33 9.40 -5.39
C TYR A 528 -13.51 7.87 -5.52
N ILE A 529 -12.73 7.09 -4.76
CA ILE A 529 -12.86 5.62 -4.70
C ILE A 529 -14.30 5.21 -4.32
N MET A 530 -14.86 5.84 -3.29
CA MET A 530 -16.20 5.55 -2.80
C MET A 530 -17.30 5.98 -3.77
N GLU A 531 -17.15 7.13 -4.44
CA GLU A 531 -18.09 7.62 -5.46
C GLU A 531 -18.12 6.70 -6.69
N TYR A 532 -16.95 6.28 -7.16
CA TYR A 532 -16.85 5.33 -8.26
C TYR A 532 -17.46 3.97 -7.88
N ALA A 533 -17.09 3.45 -6.71
CA ALA A 533 -17.60 2.19 -6.19
C ALA A 533 -19.14 2.21 -6.05
N ALA A 534 -19.69 3.30 -5.50
CA ALA A 534 -21.14 3.49 -5.41
C ALA A 534 -21.81 3.46 -6.78
N ARG A 535 -21.27 4.21 -7.75
CA ARG A 535 -21.83 4.29 -9.11
C ARG A 535 -21.79 2.94 -9.84
N LYS A 536 -20.72 2.16 -9.66
CA LYS A 536 -20.50 0.91 -10.40
C LYS A 536 -21.10 -0.32 -9.71
N PHE A 537 -21.02 -0.37 -8.38
CA PHE A 537 -21.31 -1.57 -7.58
C PHE A 537 -22.37 -1.33 -6.50
N GLY A 538 -22.91 -0.12 -6.34
CA GLY A 538 -23.80 0.23 -5.23
C GLY A 538 -25.06 -0.64 -5.09
N SER A 539 -25.61 -1.15 -6.21
CA SER A 539 -26.77 -2.06 -6.20
C SER A 539 -26.41 -3.53 -5.91
N ALA A 540 -25.15 -3.93 -6.10
CA ALA A 540 -24.71 -5.33 -5.97
C ALA A 540 -23.80 -5.58 -4.76
N CYS A 541 -23.27 -4.53 -4.13
CA CYS A 541 -22.35 -4.61 -3.00
C CYS A 541 -23.10 -4.80 -1.68
N LEU A 542 -22.98 -5.99 -1.09
CA LEU A 542 -23.56 -6.37 0.20
C LEU A 542 -22.59 -6.11 1.37
N VAL A 543 -21.28 -6.22 1.12
CA VAL A 543 -20.23 -6.10 2.14
C VAL A 543 -19.17 -5.10 1.70
N LEU A 544 -18.81 -4.15 2.56
CA LEU A 544 -17.73 -3.20 2.32
C LEU A 544 -16.71 -3.29 3.46
N ARG A 545 -15.45 -3.55 3.13
CA ARG A 545 -14.36 -3.62 4.13
C ARG A 545 -13.35 -2.51 3.91
N LEU A 546 -13.02 -1.79 4.97
CA LEU A 546 -12.15 -0.61 5.00
C LEU A 546 -11.12 -0.69 6.14
N ARG A 547 -10.70 -1.90 6.51
CA ARG A 547 -9.75 -2.13 7.62
C ARG A 547 -8.36 -1.59 7.33
N HIS A 548 -7.61 -1.23 8.37
CA HIS A 548 -6.19 -0.85 8.27
C HIS A 548 -5.89 0.27 7.26
N ASN A 549 -6.74 1.28 7.17
CA ASN A 549 -6.55 2.44 6.28
C ASN A 549 -6.20 3.73 7.02
N GLU A 550 -6.00 3.66 8.35
CA GLU A 550 -5.69 4.79 9.21
C GLU A 550 -6.70 5.95 9.11
N LEU A 551 -7.97 5.64 8.84
CA LEU A 551 -9.02 6.65 8.69
C LEU A 551 -9.24 7.39 10.02
N LYS A 552 -9.15 8.72 9.97
CA LYS A 552 -9.37 9.58 11.15
C LYS A 552 -10.81 10.08 11.27
N ASN A 553 -11.58 10.05 10.18
CA ASN A 553 -12.98 10.43 10.13
C ASN A 553 -13.68 9.81 8.89
N CYS A 554 -15.00 9.89 8.85
CA CYS A 554 -15.85 9.29 7.83
C CYS A 554 -16.37 10.28 6.78
N VAL A 555 -15.79 11.48 6.65
CA VAL A 555 -16.25 12.51 5.69
C VAL A 555 -16.18 12.03 4.24
N ALA A 556 -15.24 11.16 3.90
CA ALA A 556 -15.09 10.60 2.57
C ALA A 556 -16.14 9.50 2.23
N LEU A 557 -16.97 9.10 3.19
CA LEU A 557 -17.95 8.00 3.05
C LEU A 557 -19.37 8.50 2.72
N GLU A 558 -19.54 9.75 2.31
CA GLU A 558 -20.85 10.35 1.94
C GLU A 558 -21.59 9.57 0.83
N SER A 559 -20.84 8.86 -0.02
CA SER A 559 -21.40 8.00 -1.07
C SER A 559 -22.05 6.72 -0.56
N LEU A 560 -21.97 6.39 0.74
CA LEU A 560 -22.68 5.23 1.32
C LEU A 560 -24.19 5.27 1.09
N SER A 561 -24.78 6.46 0.92
CA SER A 561 -26.19 6.66 0.57
C SER A 561 -26.60 6.04 -0.77
N LYS A 562 -25.62 5.78 -1.66
CA LYS A 562 -25.81 5.19 -2.99
C LYS A 562 -25.51 3.69 -3.02
N PHE A 563 -25.11 3.10 -1.89
CA PHE A 563 -24.95 1.66 -1.75
C PHE A 563 -26.25 1.04 -1.24
N TYR A 564 -27.24 0.90 -2.12
CA TYR A 564 -28.61 0.52 -1.77
C TYR A 564 -28.71 -0.86 -1.10
N SER A 565 -27.83 -1.78 -1.47
CA SER A 565 -27.84 -3.17 -0.99
C SER A 565 -26.82 -3.45 0.12
N LEU A 566 -26.10 -2.43 0.61
CA LEU A 566 -25.03 -2.64 1.58
C LEU A 566 -25.59 -3.03 2.95
N VAL A 567 -25.21 -4.23 3.40
CA VAL A 567 -25.63 -4.84 4.66
C VAL A 567 -24.53 -4.72 5.71
N SER A 568 -23.28 -4.96 5.33
CA SER A 568 -22.14 -5.07 6.25
C SER A 568 -21.04 -4.06 5.94
N LEU A 569 -20.57 -3.35 6.97
CA LEU A 569 -19.47 -2.38 6.89
C LEU A 569 -18.39 -2.71 7.93
N ASP A 570 -17.15 -2.89 7.49
CA ASP A 570 -16.02 -3.18 8.37
C ASP A 570 -15.01 -2.02 8.38
N LEU A 571 -14.92 -1.31 9.51
CA LEU A 571 -14.05 -0.16 9.77
C LEU A 571 -12.95 -0.46 10.81
N ARG A 572 -12.69 -1.73 11.15
CA ARG A 572 -11.71 -2.09 12.19
C ARG A 572 -10.29 -1.61 11.90
N TYR A 573 -9.50 -1.42 12.94
CA TYR A 573 -8.08 -1.03 12.84
C TYR A 573 -7.85 0.28 12.06
N ASN A 574 -8.71 1.28 12.26
CA ASN A 574 -8.49 2.65 11.79
C ASN A 574 -8.14 3.57 12.98
N LEU A 575 -8.09 4.90 12.76
CA LEU A 575 -7.70 5.90 13.77
C LEU A 575 -8.88 6.80 14.17
N ILE A 576 -10.10 6.26 14.13
CA ILE A 576 -11.31 6.99 14.52
C ILE A 576 -11.27 7.16 16.05
N SER A 577 -11.17 8.41 16.51
CA SER A 577 -10.81 8.71 17.89
C SER A 577 -11.97 9.11 18.78
N LYS A 578 -13.05 9.62 18.20
CA LYS A 578 -14.24 10.11 18.90
C LYS A 578 -15.48 9.92 18.03
N PHE A 579 -16.67 9.84 18.62
CA PHE A 579 -17.91 9.64 17.86
C PHE A 579 -18.20 10.75 16.83
N SER A 580 -17.73 11.99 17.09
CA SER A 580 -17.86 13.08 16.11
C SER A 580 -17.04 12.87 14.83
N ASP A 581 -16.07 11.96 14.82
CA ASP A 581 -15.32 11.58 13.62
C ASP A 581 -16.16 10.72 12.66
N LEU A 582 -17.28 10.13 13.13
CA LEU A 582 -18.26 9.44 12.28
C LEU A 582 -19.15 10.42 11.49
N LYS A 583 -19.07 11.73 11.75
CA LYS A 583 -19.74 12.74 10.94
C LYS A 583 -19.26 12.61 9.48
N GLY A 584 -20.22 12.45 8.56
CA GLY A 584 -19.96 12.14 7.15
C GLY A 584 -20.61 10.85 6.67
N ILE A 585 -20.99 9.96 7.60
CA ILE A 585 -21.87 8.84 7.31
C ILE A 585 -23.28 9.39 7.00
N PRO A 586 -23.82 9.17 5.79
CA PRO A 586 -25.18 9.57 5.43
C PRO A 586 -26.20 8.55 5.97
N TRP A 587 -27.48 8.76 5.66
CA TRP A 587 -28.47 7.69 5.80
C TRP A 587 -28.04 6.44 5.01
N ASN A 588 -28.14 5.28 5.64
CA ASN A 588 -27.61 4.02 5.11
C ASN A 588 -28.42 2.81 5.62
N ASN A 589 -28.27 1.69 4.92
CA ASN A 589 -28.97 0.42 5.19
C ASN A 589 -28.12 -0.60 5.96
N VAL A 590 -26.98 -0.18 6.53
CA VAL A 590 -26.03 -1.10 7.18
C VAL A 590 -26.68 -1.70 8.43
N THR A 591 -26.74 -3.03 8.47
CA THR A 591 -27.26 -3.81 9.61
C THR A 591 -26.14 -4.48 10.40
N GLU A 592 -24.95 -4.67 9.82
CA GLU A 592 -23.76 -5.20 10.49
C GLU A 592 -22.59 -4.22 10.38
N LEU A 593 -22.01 -3.82 11.52
CA LEU A 593 -20.87 -2.89 11.57
C LEU A 593 -19.75 -3.47 12.42
N PHE A 594 -18.51 -3.29 11.98
CA PHE A 594 -17.33 -3.56 12.79
C PHE A 594 -16.49 -2.28 12.96
N LEU A 595 -16.29 -1.85 14.20
CA LEU A 595 -15.51 -0.70 14.64
C LEU A 595 -14.37 -1.07 15.61
N ASP A 596 -14.29 -2.33 16.09
CA ASP A 596 -13.23 -2.82 16.98
C ASP A 596 -11.82 -2.37 16.57
N ASN A 597 -10.96 -2.18 17.57
CA ASN A 597 -9.57 -1.72 17.39
C ASN A 597 -9.45 -0.32 16.76
N ASN A 598 -10.47 0.53 16.94
CA ASN A 598 -10.35 1.98 16.81
C ASN A 598 -10.27 2.64 18.19
N PRO A 599 -9.54 3.77 18.36
CA PRO A 599 -9.46 4.45 19.65
C PRO A 599 -10.84 4.88 20.22
N VAL A 600 -11.83 5.15 19.37
CA VAL A 600 -13.21 5.48 19.78
C VAL A 600 -13.85 4.42 20.68
N CYS A 601 -13.50 3.14 20.54
CA CYS A 601 -14.04 2.06 21.36
C CYS A 601 -13.72 2.25 22.86
N GLY A 602 -12.62 2.92 23.19
CA GLY A 602 -12.22 3.25 24.56
C GLY A 602 -12.78 4.57 25.10
N THR A 603 -13.55 5.32 24.29
CA THR A 603 -14.07 6.64 24.70
C THR A 603 -15.41 6.60 25.41
N ALA A 604 -16.17 5.50 25.28
CA ALA A 604 -17.42 5.30 26.00
C ALA A 604 -17.16 4.57 27.31
N HIS A 605 -17.86 4.98 28.38
CA HIS A 605 -17.71 4.35 29.70
C HIS A 605 -18.46 3.02 29.81
N THR A 606 -19.44 2.79 28.93
CA THR A 606 -20.24 1.57 28.90
C THR A 606 -20.50 1.13 27.46
N GLY A 607 -20.71 -0.18 27.25
CA GLY A 607 -21.14 -0.70 25.93
C GLY A 607 -22.48 -0.10 25.47
N VAL A 608 -23.34 0.29 26.41
CA VAL A 608 -24.60 1.00 26.19
C VAL A 608 -24.37 2.35 25.50
N GLU A 609 -23.50 3.16 26.09
CA GLU A 609 -23.16 4.47 25.58
C GLU A 609 -22.49 4.36 24.21
N TYR A 610 -21.60 3.38 24.04
CA TYR A 610 -20.97 3.08 22.75
C TYR A 610 -21.99 2.78 21.66
N VAL A 611 -22.91 1.83 21.90
CA VAL A 611 -23.98 1.48 20.94
C VAL A 611 -24.88 2.68 20.64
N ARG A 612 -25.30 3.44 21.67
CA ARG A 612 -26.16 4.62 21.50
C ARG A 612 -25.50 5.68 20.62
N ASN A 613 -24.21 5.94 20.82
CA ASN A 613 -23.48 6.94 20.03
C ASN A 613 -23.24 6.47 18.59
N VAL A 614 -23.00 5.16 18.36
CA VAL A 614 -22.86 4.59 17.01
C VAL A 614 -24.19 4.58 16.25
N LYS A 615 -25.31 4.22 16.90
CA LYS A 615 -26.66 4.19 16.28
C LYS A 615 -27.16 5.55 15.78
N GLN A 616 -26.60 6.66 16.25
CA GLN A 616 -26.89 7.99 15.68
C GLN A 616 -26.50 8.11 14.20
N PHE A 617 -25.53 7.30 13.75
CA PHE A 617 -25.03 7.30 12.37
C PHE A 617 -25.51 6.05 11.59
N PHE A 618 -25.81 4.96 12.29
CA PHE A 618 -26.25 3.68 11.71
C PHE A 618 -27.60 3.27 12.31
N GLY A 619 -28.68 3.88 11.83
CA GLY A 619 -30.02 3.70 12.40
C GLY A 619 -30.59 2.27 12.24
N MET A 620 -30.18 1.55 11.19
CA MET A 620 -30.66 0.19 10.88
C MET A 620 -29.80 -0.92 11.51
N LEU A 621 -28.85 -0.55 12.39
CA LEU A 621 -27.83 -1.47 12.90
C LEU A 621 -28.41 -2.57 13.80
N LYS A 622 -28.17 -3.82 13.42
CA LYS A 622 -28.56 -5.07 14.11
C LYS A 622 -27.39 -5.82 14.72
N GLN A 623 -26.16 -5.58 14.29
CA GLN A 623 -24.96 -6.22 14.83
C GLN A 623 -23.81 -5.20 14.85
N LEU A 624 -23.10 -5.12 15.97
CA LEU A 624 -21.93 -4.26 16.14
C LEU A 624 -20.79 -5.09 16.72
N ASP A 625 -19.62 -5.06 16.09
CA ASP A 625 -18.41 -5.71 16.61
C ASP A 625 -18.60 -7.23 16.80
N GLY A 626 -19.30 -7.84 15.84
CA GLY A 626 -19.67 -9.26 15.86
C GLY A 626 -20.79 -9.61 16.86
N LYS A 627 -21.28 -8.66 17.67
CA LYS A 627 -22.34 -8.88 18.66
C LYS A 627 -23.69 -8.40 18.16
N SER A 628 -24.69 -9.28 18.20
CA SER A 628 -26.07 -8.92 17.87
C SER A 628 -26.60 -7.86 18.82
N LEU A 629 -27.05 -6.74 18.25
CA LEU A 629 -27.76 -5.68 18.93
C LEU A 629 -29.23 -6.08 19.00
N LEU A 630 -29.64 -6.57 20.17
CA LEU A 630 -31.05 -6.68 20.51
C LEU A 630 -31.67 -5.27 20.39
N GLY A 631 -32.78 -5.15 19.68
CA GLY A 631 -33.40 -3.85 19.36
C GLY A 631 -33.52 -2.92 20.58
N ASN A 632 -33.37 -1.61 20.35
CA ASN A 632 -33.58 -0.46 21.26
C ASN A 632 -33.27 -0.52 22.77
N PHE A 633 -32.62 -1.55 23.33
CA PHE A 633 -32.18 -1.58 24.72
C PHE A 633 -30.74 -2.09 24.87
N PRO A 634 -29.98 -1.64 25.89
CA PRO A 634 -28.54 -1.74 25.84
C PRO A 634 -28.00 -2.67 26.94
N PHE A 635 -27.72 -3.94 26.64
CA PHE A 635 -26.98 -4.83 27.56
C PHE A 635 -26.23 -5.92 26.78
N CYS A 636 -24.90 -6.01 26.94
CA CYS A 636 -24.25 -7.33 26.87
C CYS A 636 -24.52 -7.99 28.22
N GLN A 637 -25.44 -8.96 28.25
CA GLN A 637 -25.91 -9.55 29.51
C GLN A 637 -24.97 -10.63 30.08
N ASN A 638 -24.01 -11.15 29.30
CA ASN A 638 -23.19 -12.30 29.68
C ASN A 638 -21.68 -12.00 29.55
N TYR A 639 -20.87 -12.35 30.56
CA TYR A 639 -19.40 -12.31 30.52
C TYR A 639 -18.83 -13.73 30.65
N ILE A 640 -18.20 -14.27 29.61
CA ILE A 640 -17.57 -15.60 29.65
C ILE A 640 -16.06 -15.41 29.44
N CYS A 641 -15.25 -15.85 30.39
CA CYS A 641 -13.80 -15.55 30.40
C CYS A 641 -13.01 -16.20 29.24
N VAL A 642 -13.47 -17.35 28.72
CA VAL A 642 -12.87 -18.06 27.57
C VAL A 642 -13.94 -18.76 26.71
N PRO A 643 -13.81 -18.84 25.37
CA PRO A 643 -14.82 -19.43 24.49
C PRO A 643 -15.20 -20.88 24.82
N GLU A 644 -14.26 -21.68 25.30
CA GLU A 644 -14.44 -23.09 25.68
C GLU A 644 -15.46 -23.25 26.82
N ALA A 645 -15.57 -22.24 27.67
CA ALA A 645 -16.50 -22.23 28.80
C ALA A 645 -17.97 -22.08 28.36
N TYR A 646 -18.24 -21.65 27.13
CA TYR A 646 -19.60 -21.42 26.63
C TYR A 646 -20.43 -22.70 26.66
N LYS A 647 -19.93 -23.78 26.03
CA LYS A 647 -20.64 -25.06 25.95
C LYS A 647 -20.85 -25.67 27.33
N PHE A 648 -19.86 -25.54 28.22
CA PHE A 648 -19.96 -26.02 29.60
C PHE A 648 -21.04 -25.26 30.36
N ALA A 649 -20.98 -23.92 30.37
CA ALA A 649 -21.93 -23.09 31.11
C ALA A 649 -23.34 -23.21 30.55
N GLU A 650 -23.52 -23.22 29.22
CA GLU A 650 -24.82 -23.44 28.59
C GLU A 650 -25.41 -24.79 28.99
N SER A 651 -24.63 -25.87 28.88
CA SER A 651 -25.10 -27.22 29.20
C SER A 651 -25.43 -27.36 30.69
N PHE A 652 -24.55 -26.85 31.56
CA PHE A 652 -24.74 -26.88 33.01
C PHE A 652 -25.98 -26.08 33.42
N VAL A 653 -26.10 -24.82 32.98
CA VAL A 653 -27.21 -23.94 33.36
C VAL A 653 -28.55 -24.50 32.85
N LYS A 654 -28.61 -24.92 31.58
CA LYS A 654 -29.82 -25.57 31.04
C LYS A 654 -30.20 -26.81 31.83
N HIS A 655 -29.25 -27.71 32.08
CA HIS A 655 -29.52 -28.94 32.81
C HIS A 655 -29.94 -28.69 34.25
N TYR A 656 -29.24 -27.81 34.97
CA TYR A 656 -29.50 -27.49 36.36
C TYR A 656 -30.92 -26.92 36.54
N PHE A 657 -31.29 -25.89 35.79
CA PHE A 657 -32.60 -25.26 35.94
C PHE A 657 -33.73 -26.10 35.36
N ALA A 658 -33.48 -26.91 34.32
CA ALA A 658 -34.47 -27.88 33.85
C ALA A 658 -34.77 -28.95 34.92
N LEU A 659 -33.75 -29.48 35.59
CA LEU A 659 -33.95 -30.38 36.73
C LEU A 659 -34.70 -29.66 37.87
N PHE A 660 -34.33 -28.42 38.16
CA PHE A 660 -34.96 -27.61 39.18
C PHE A 660 -36.46 -27.41 38.92
N ASP A 661 -36.90 -27.10 37.70
CA ASP A 661 -38.33 -26.89 37.41
C ASP A 661 -39.11 -28.20 37.13
N SER A 662 -38.40 -29.32 36.96
CA SER A 662 -39.03 -30.62 36.69
C SER A 662 -39.49 -31.34 37.96
N PHE A 663 -40.26 -32.42 37.77
CA PHE A 663 -40.57 -33.40 38.81
C PHE A 663 -39.34 -34.16 39.34
N GLN A 664 -38.19 -34.05 38.66
CA GLN A 664 -36.91 -34.66 39.04
C GLN A 664 -36.04 -33.73 39.89
N ARG A 665 -36.60 -32.68 40.51
CA ARG A 665 -35.87 -31.73 41.36
C ARG A 665 -34.99 -32.38 42.43
N ALA A 666 -35.39 -33.54 42.96
CA ALA A 666 -34.59 -34.30 43.93
C ALA A 666 -33.23 -34.75 43.38
N ASP A 667 -33.14 -35.02 42.07
CA ASP A 667 -31.91 -35.48 41.40
C ASP A 667 -30.82 -34.38 41.37
N LEU A 668 -31.17 -33.12 41.67
CA LEU A 668 -30.19 -32.06 41.86
C LEU A 668 -29.14 -32.41 42.91
N GLN A 669 -29.48 -33.22 43.92
CA GLN A 669 -28.52 -33.66 44.94
C GLN A 669 -27.30 -34.36 44.32
N GLU A 670 -27.47 -35.04 43.18
CA GLU A 670 -26.39 -35.76 42.50
C GLU A 670 -25.39 -34.80 41.83
N LEU A 671 -25.74 -33.53 41.62
CA LEU A 671 -24.83 -32.51 41.11
C LEU A 671 -23.91 -31.94 42.20
N TYR A 672 -24.23 -32.15 43.48
CA TYR A 672 -23.47 -31.60 44.61
C TYR A 672 -22.45 -32.60 45.15
N HIS A 673 -21.29 -32.09 45.54
CA HIS A 673 -20.30 -32.89 46.26
C HIS A 673 -20.83 -33.23 47.69
N PRO A 674 -20.49 -34.39 48.29
CA PRO A 674 -20.94 -34.75 49.66
C PRO A 674 -20.54 -33.76 50.76
N ARG A 675 -19.57 -32.87 50.48
CA ARG A 675 -19.13 -31.77 51.35
C ARG A 675 -19.48 -30.39 50.82
N ALA A 676 -20.38 -30.29 49.84
CA ALA A 676 -20.78 -29.02 49.25
C ALA A 676 -21.43 -28.10 50.28
N GLN A 677 -21.36 -26.81 50.05
CA GLN A 677 -21.91 -25.78 50.93
C GLN A 677 -22.93 -24.94 50.16
N PHE A 678 -24.12 -24.77 50.74
CA PHE A 678 -25.18 -23.91 50.22
C PHE A 678 -25.51 -22.83 51.24
N SER A 679 -25.67 -21.60 50.75
CA SER A 679 -26.24 -20.50 51.54
C SER A 679 -27.11 -19.61 50.68
N MET A 680 -28.12 -19.01 51.29
CA MET A 680 -28.98 -18.06 50.61
C MET A 680 -29.03 -16.71 51.31
N THR A 681 -29.33 -15.66 50.56
CA THR A 681 -29.60 -14.32 51.06
C THR A 681 -30.86 -13.77 50.41
N CYS A 682 -31.61 -12.98 51.16
CA CYS A 682 -32.84 -12.37 50.68
C CYS A 682 -32.86 -10.87 50.96
N ASP A 683 -33.35 -10.10 50.00
CA ASP A 683 -33.61 -8.68 50.12
C ASP A 683 -35.00 -8.37 49.54
N PHE A 684 -36.03 -8.55 50.37
CA PHE A 684 -37.42 -8.24 50.04
C PHE A 684 -37.88 -7.00 50.81
N GLU A 685 -38.70 -6.16 50.18
CA GLU A 685 -39.26 -4.94 50.75
C GLU A 685 -40.44 -5.27 51.70
N ILE A 686 -40.15 -5.89 52.85
CA ILE A 686 -41.16 -6.23 53.88
C ILE A 686 -40.76 -5.64 55.23
N ASP A 687 -41.67 -4.84 55.80
CA ASP A 687 -41.57 -4.39 57.20
C ASP A 687 -42.07 -5.47 58.16
N ALA A 688 -41.25 -6.52 58.31
CA ALA A 688 -41.54 -7.68 59.14
C ALA A 688 -41.55 -7.36 60.65
N ALA A 689 -41.11 -6.17 61.07
CA ALA A 689 -41.11 -5.76 62.47
C ALA A 689 -42.45 -5.13 62.91
N HIS A 690 -43.25 -4.63 61.97
CA HIS A 690 -44.47 -3.87 62.24
C HIS A 690 -45.74 -4.44 61.60
N THR A 691 -45.63 -5.48 60.78
CA THR A 691 -46.77 -6.15 60.12
C THR A 691 -47.05 -7.50 60.77
N SER A 692 -48.26 -7.76 61.25
CA SER A 692 -48.66 -9.08 61.78
C SER A 692 -48.90 -10.08 60.65
N GLU A 693 -48.64 -11.38 60.86
CA GLU A 693 -48.86 -12.44 59.85
C GLU A 693 -50.28 -12.44 59.27
N GLU A 694 -51.30 -12.12 60.08
CA GLU A 694 -52.72 -12.04 59.66
C GLU A 694 -53.00 -10.94 58.62
N GLN A 695 -52.09 -9.96 58.47
CA GLN A 695 -52.22 -8.84 57.53
C GLN A 695 -51.38 -9.05 56.26
N MET A 696 -50.55 -10.08 56.20
CA MET A 696 -49.67 -10.36 55.06
C MET A 696 -50.42 -11.13 53.98
N ASN A 697 -50.19 -10.78 52.72
CA ASN A 697 -50.67 -11.60 51.61
C ASN A 697 -49.82 -12.89 51.46
N SER A 698 -50.29 -13.83 50.63
CA SER A 698 -49.62 -15.12 50.44
C SER A 698 -48.18 -15.02 49.93
N GLN A 699 -47.87 -14.00 49.12
CA GLN A 699 -46.51 -13.73 48.63
C GLN A 699 -45.61 -13.20 49.76
N GLN A 700 -46.09 -12.26 50.57
CA GLN A 700 -45.35 -11.70 51.71
C GLN A 700 -45.05 -12.77 52.76
N LEU A 701 -45.99 -13.67 53.06
CA LEU A 701 -45.77 -14.80 53.97
C LEU A 701 -44.65 -15.73 53.45
N ARG A 702 -44.60 -16.01 52.14
CA ARG A 702 -43.51 -16.79 51.53
C ARG A 702 -42.17 -16.07 51.58
N GLN A 703 -42.14 -14.78 51.27
CA GLN A 703 -40.94 -13.95 51.36
C GLN A 703 -40.39 -13.90 52.80
N VAL A 704 -41.26 -13.84 53.82
CA VAL A 704 -40.86 -13.97 55.24
C VAL A 704 -40.23 -15.34 55.52
N SER A 705 -40.78 -16.44 54.99
CA SER A 705 -40.20 -17.79 55.12
C SER A 705 -38.77 -17.87 54.54
N TYR A 706 -38.52 -17.24 53.39
CA TYR A 706 -37.17 -17.14 52.83
C TYR A 706 -36.23 -16.29 53.69
N ILE A 707 -36.72 -15.16 54.23
CA ILE A 707 -35.94 -14.27 55.11
C ILE A 707 -35.46 -15.02 56.37
N GLN A 708 -36.25 -15.95 56.91
CA GLN A 708 -35.85 -16.75 58.07
C GLN A 708 -34.58 -17.59 57.82
N HIS A 709 -34.33 -17.96 56.56
CA HIS A 709 -33.17 -18.73 56.11
C HIS A 709 -32.06 -17.85 55.50
N SER A 710 -32.26 -16.52 55.45
CA SER A 710 -31.32 -15.56 54.87
C SER A 710 -30.05 -15.42 55.72
N ARG A 711 -28.90 -15.76 55.13
CA ARG A 711 -27.57 -15.68 55.74
C ARG A 711 -26.86 -14.36 55.40
N ASN A 712 -27.40 -13.23 55.87
CA ASN A 712 -26.74 -11.92 55.69
C ASN A 712 -25.80 -11.60 56.86
N LEU A 713 -24.49 -11.77 56.66
CA LEU A 713 -23.47 -11.54 57.68
C LEU A 713 -23.44 -10.10 58.23
N LEU A 714 -23.89 -9.12 57.44
CA LEU A 714 -23.98 -7.72 57.89
C LEU A 714 -25.11 -7.53 58.92
N LYS A 715 -26.19 -8.33 58.82
CA LYS A 715 -27.33 -8.33 59.76
C LYS A 715 -27.06 -9.14 61.04
N PHE A 716 -26.08 -10.05 61.04
CA PHE A 716 -25.73 -10.91 62.19
C PHE A 716 -24.57 -10.40 63.05
N ARG A 717 -24.23 -9.10 63.00
CA ARG A 717 -23.17 -8.53 63.83
C ARG A 717 -23.43 -8.83 65.32
N GLY A 718 -22.59 -9.67 65.93
CA GLY A 718 -22.68 -10.06 67.34
C GLY A 718 -23.22 -11.47 67.63
N ASN A 719 -23.67 -12.26 66.63
CA ASN A 719 -24.10 -13.66 66.83
C ASN A 719 -23.61 -14.60 65.70
N PRO A 720 -22.32 -14.99 65.70
CA PRO A 720 -21.73 -15.83 64.65
C PRO A 720 -22.30 -17.25 64.62
N ASN A 721 -22.78 -17.77 65.75
CA ASN A 721 -23.39 -19.11 65.82
C ASN A 721 -24.66 -19.19 64.97
N ARG A 722 -25.48 -18.12 64.96
CA ARG A 722 -26.68 -18.05 64.11
C ARG A 722 -26.33 -17.96 62.62
N ALA A 723 -25.26 -17.25 62.26
CA ALA A 723 -24.77 -17.22 60.87
C ALA A 723 -24.21 -18.58 60.41
N MET A 724 -23.63 -19.36 61.33
CA MET A 724 -23.12 -20.70 61.07
C MET A 724 -24.26 -21.71 60.88
N SER A 725 -25.34 -21.62 61.65
CA SER A 725 -26.50 -22.52 61.53
C SER A 725 -27.29 -22.34 60.23
N MET A 726 -27.15 -21.19 59.55
CA MET A 726 -27.79 -20.91 58.26
C MET A 726 -26.98 -21.41 57.05
N LEU A 727 -25.79 -21.98 57.28
CA LEU A 727 -25.01 -22.63 56.22
C LEU A 727 -25.40 -24.10 56.13
N ILE A 728 -25.86 -24.53 54.97
CA ILE A 728 -26.26 -25.92 54.72
C ILE A 728 -25.07 -26.64 54.10
N VAL A 729 -24.69 -27.78 54.68
CA VAL A 729 -23.52 -28.55 54.22
C VAL A 729 -23.93 -29.97 53.86
N GLY A 730 -23.50 -30.47 52.72
CA GLY A 730 -23.72 -31.84 52.25
C GLY A 730 -24.87 -31.96 51.25
N ASN A 731 -24.65 -32.77 50.22
CA ASN A 731 -25.52 -32.90 49.04
C ASN A 731 -26.96 -33.30 49.38
N GLU A 732 -27.18 -34.27 50.26
CA GLU A 732 -28.54 -34.70 50.67
C GLU A 732 -29.33 -33.57 51.36
N ARG A 733 -28.67 -32.84 52.27
CA ARG A 733 -29.29 -31.71 52.98
C ARG A 733 -29.57 -30.54 52.04
N ILE A 734 -28.65 -30.28 51.10
CA ILE A 734 -28.87 -29.29 50.05
C ILE A 734 -30.05 -29.71 49.18
N GLY A 735 -30.10 -30.97 48.72
CA GLY A 735 -31.21 -31.53 47.96
C GLY A 735 -32.55 -31.34 48.67
N TYR A 736 -32.64 -31.72 49.95
CA TYR A 736 -33.83 -31.51 50.78
C TYR A 736 -34.30 -30.04 50.79
N VAL A 737 -33.37 -29.10 50.98
CA VAL A 737 -33.68 -27.67 50.99
C VAL A 737 -34.15 -27.19 49.61
N LEU A 738 -33.49 -27.59 48.52
CA LEU A 738 -33.92 -27.21 47.18
C LEU A 738 -35.29 -27.79 46.81
N THR A 739 -35.60 -29.02 47.24
CA THR A 739 -36.92 -29.64 47.05
C THR A 739 -38.00 -28.98 47.93
N SER A 740 -37.63 -28.38 49.07
CA SER A 740 -38.57 -27.64 49.92
C SER A 740 -39.01 -26.30 49.33
N PHE A 741 -38.29 -25.79 48.32
CA PHE A 741 -38.74 -24.59 47.63
C PHE A 741 -40.02 -24.85 46.83
N PRO A 742 -40.94 -23.86 46.74
CA PRO A 742 -42.11 -23.93 45.90
C PRO A 742 -41.78 -24.29 44.45
N LYS A 743 -42.77 -24.76 43.71
CA LYS A 743 -42.59 -24.97 42.27
C LYS A 743 -42.29 -23.64 41.60
N THR A 744 -41.27 -23.64 40.76
CA THR A 744 -40.77 -22.46 40.06
C THR A 744 -40.90 -22.63 38.56
N GLU A 745 -40.95 -21.51 37.86
CA GLU A 745 -40.77 -21.39 36.43
C GLU A 745 -39.70 -20.32 36.20
N PHE A 746 -38.54 -20.71 35.68
CA PHE A 746 -37.48 -19.76 35.35
C PHE A 746 -37.70 -19.16 33.95
N ASP A 747 -37.56 -17.83 33.85
CA ASP A 747 -37.51 -17.16 32.56
C ASP A 747 -36.09 -17.25 32.00
N PHE A 748 -35.80 -18.31 31.24
CA PHE A 748 -34.51 -18.52 30.61
C PHE A 748 -34.11 -17.35 29.68
N TYR A 749 -35.07 -16.60 29.12
CA TYR A 749 -34.77 -15.43 28.29
C TYR A 749 -34.29 -14.23 29.11
N SER A 750 -34.53 -14.22 30.42
CA SER A 750 -34.01 -13.20 31.33
C SER A 750 -32.60 -13.50 31.87
N PHE A 751 -32.04 -14.67 31.56
CA PHE A 751 -30.79 -15.10 32.17
C PHE A 751 -29.59 -14.30 31.67
N ARG A 752 -28.83 -13.80 32.65
CA ARG A 752 -27.55 -13.11 32.49
C ARG A 752 -26.47 -13.97 33.13
N ILE A 753 -25.64 -14.61 32.32
CA ILE A 753 -24.68 -15.64 32.73
C ILE A 753 -23.26 -15.09 32.65
N ASP A 754 -22.58 -15.04 33.79
CA ASP A 754 -21.18 -14.70 33.89
C ASP A 754 -20.36 -15.93 34.31
N VAL A 755 -19.26 -16.20 33.61
CA VAL A 755 -18.27 -17.24 33.91
C VAL A 755 -16.91 -16.57 34.10
N PRO A 756 -16.64 -15.98 35.27
CA PRO A 756 -15.39 -15.27 35.56
C PRO A 756 -14.17 -16.18 35.77
N VAL A 757 -14.37 -17.46 36.07
CA VAL A 757 -13.28 -18.43 36.25
C VAL A 757 -13.62 -19.72 35.51
N PHE A 758 -12.72 -20.14 34.61
CA PHE A 758 -12.78 -21.43 33.94
C PHE A 758 -11.36 -21.99 33.83
N THR A 759 -11.05 -22.98 34.66
CA THR A 759 -9.72 -23.60 34.81
C THR A 759 -9.88 -25.11 35.00
N PRO A 760 -8.83 -25.92 34.76
CA PRO A 760 -8.90 -27.37 34.99
C PRO A 760 -9.32 -27.76 36.41
N GLU A 761 -9.04 -26.92 37.42
CA GLU A 761 -9.30 -27.21 38.83
C GLU A 761 -10.66 -26.68 39.33
N ARG A 762 -11.28 -25.73 38.62
CA ARG A 762 -12.54 -25.09 39.04
C ARG A 762 -13.19 -24.24 37.95
N VAL A 763 -14.50 -24.11 38.05
CA VAL A 763 -15.36 -23.21 37.27
C VAL A 763 -16.23 -22.39 38.22
N LEU A 764 -16.30 -21.07 37.99
CA LEU A 764 -17.20 -20.16 38.73
C LEU A 764 -18.26 -19.65 37.74
N ILE A 765 -19.53 -19.90 38.03
CA ILE A 765 -20.67 -19.46 37.20
C ILE A 765 -21.60 -18.62 38.06
N THR A 766 -21.97 -17.43 37.59
CA THR A 766 -22.98 -16.55 38.18
C THR A 766 -24.12 -16.37 37.19
N VAL A 767 -25.35 -16.62 37.60
CA VAL A 767 -26.56 -16.42 36.80
C VAL A 767 -27.46 -15.42 37.51
N ASN A 768 -27.83 -14.35 36.82
CA ASN A 768 -28.91 -13.46 37.24
C ASN A 768 -30.13 -13.75 36.37
N GLY A 769 -31.32 -13.74 36.94
CA GLY A 769 -32.52 -13.98 36.17
C GLY A 769 -33.78 -13.66 36.92
N ARG A 770 -34.91 -13.94 36.28
CA ARG A 770 -36.25 -13.84 36.85
C ARG A 770 -36.84 -15.24 36.98
N MET A 771 -37.60 -15.43 38.04
CA MET A 771 -38.39 -16.62 38.23
C MET A 771 -39.79 -16.26 38.69
N ARG A 772 -40.74 -17.14 38.37
CA ARG A 772 -42.10 -17.12 38.86
C ARG A 772 -42.30 -18.33 39.76
N GLU A 773 -43.05 -18.15 40.84
CA GLU A 773 -43.54 -19.29 41.64
C GLU A 773 -44.94 -19.69 41.14
N ASP A 774 -45.12 -20.98 40.88
CA ASP A 774 -46.38 -21.56 40.42
C ASP A 774 -47.16 -22.12 41.61
N GLU A 775 -47.91 -21.25 42.30
CA GLU A 775 -48.99 -21.65 43.20
C GLU A 775 -50.07 -20.55 43.31
N PHE A 776 -51.26 -20.86 42.77
CA PHE A 776 -52.51 -20.08 42.85
C PHE A 776 -52.34 -18.56 42.86
N ALA A 777 -51.69 -18.01 41.82
CA ALA A 777 -51.72 -16.56 41.59
C ALA A 777 -53.16 -16.15 41.26
N VAL A 778 -53.75 -15.30 42.11
CA VAL A 778 -54.98 -14.59 41.79
C VAL A 778 -54.73 -13.81 40.48
N PRO A 779 -55.65 -13.86 39.50
CA PRO A 779 -55.47 -13.12 38.25
C PRO A 779 -55.17 -11.64 38.53
N GLY A 780 -53.99 -11.17 38.12
CA GLY A 780 -53.56 -9.78 38.30
C GLY A 780 -52.44 -9.54 39.33
N GLN A 781 -51.99 -10.55 40.10
CA GLN A 781 -50.78 -10.44 40.93
C GLN A 781 -49.54 -11.02 40.21
N ASN A 782 -48.50 -10.21 40.06
CA ASN A 782 -47.29 -10.56 39.34
C ASN A 782 -46.24 -11.13 40.32
N ASN A 783 -46.26 -12.46 40.54
CA ASN A 783 -45.37 -13.17 41.49
C ASN A 783 -43.95 -13.39 40.91
N ILE A 784 -43.35 -12.37 40.30
CA ILE A 784 -42.03 -12.45 39.69
C ILE A 784 -40.99 -11.97 40.70
N MET A 785 -39.97 -12.79 40.92
CA MET A 785 -38.82 -12.45 41.75
C MET A 785 -37.53 -12.45 40.93
N GLY A 786 -36.59 -11.60 41.34
CA GLY A 786 -35.23 -11.61 40.84
C GLY A 786 -34.38 -12.59 41.64
N PHE A 787 -33.44 -13.24 40.97
CA PHE A 787 -32.44 -14.04 41.64
C PHE A 787 -31.05 -13.82 41.04
N THR A 788 -30.04 -13.99 41.89
CA THR A 788 -28.63 -14.14 41.49
C THR A 788 -28.10 -15.41 42.13
N ARG A 789 -27.61 -16.36 41.33
CA ARG A 789 -27.08 -17.63 41.83
C ARG A 789 -25.65 -17.84 41.35
N THR A 790 -24.77 -18.20 42.27
CA THR A 790 -23.33 -18.37 42.00
C THR A 790 -22.87 -19.77 42.42
N TRP A 791 -22.27 -20.52 41.51
CA TRP A 791 -21.70 -21.84 41.78
C TRP A 791 -20.19 -21.86 41.61
N LEU A 792 -19.50 -22.47 42.58
CA LEU A 792 -18.14 -22.96 42.41
C LEU A 792 -18.19 -24.47 42.15
N ILE A 793 -17.75 -24.87 40.96
CA ILE A 793 -17.81 -26.24 40.46
C ILE A 793 -16.38 -26.74 40.31
N GLN A 794 -16.10 -27.98 40.71
CA GLN A 794 -14.76 -28.58 40.66
C GLN A 794 -14.82 -30.02 40.12
N PRO A 795 -13.75 -30.52 39.50
CA PRO A 795 -13.67 -31.93 39.12
C PRO A 795 -13.65 -32.81 40.37
N SER A 796 -14.50 -33.83 40.41
CA SER A 796 -14.65 -34.77 41.53
C SER A 796 -14.08 -36.16 41.25
N GLY A 797 -13.68 -36.44 40.01
CA GLY A 797 -13.14 -37.73 39.60
C GLY A 797 -13.37 -38.00 38.11
N MET A 798 -13.12 -39.23 37.69
CA MET A 798 -13.50 -39.71 36.37
C MET A 798 -14.96 -40.18 36.40
N GLY A 799 -15.64 -40.10 35.26
CA GLY A 799 -17.03 -40.51 35.10
C GLY A 799 -17.23 -42.01 35.36
N THR A 800 -18.48 -42.42 35.44
CA THR A 800 -18.84 -43.84 35.63
C THR A 800 -19.33 -44.45 34.32
N ASN A 801 -19.25 -45.79 34.21
CA ASN A 801 -19.80 -46.57 33.09
C ASN A 801 -19.24 -46.14 31.72
N LEU A 802 -20.11 -45.81 30.76
CA LEU A 802 -19.78 -45.44 29.38
C LEU A 802 -18.90 -44.18 29.25
N PHE A 803 -18.72 -43.41 30.35
CA PHE A 803 -17.95 -42.16 30.37
C PHE A 803 -16.75 -42.21 31.32
N HIS A 804 -16.17 -43.38 31.56
CA HIS A 804 -15.04 -43.56 32.48
C HIS A 804 -13.76 -42.76 32.15
N GLU A 805 -13.67 -42.21 30.93
CA GLU A 805 -12.59 -41.30 30.51
C GLU A 805 -12.95 -39.81 30.63
N ALA A 806 -14.21 -39.47 30.94
CA ALA A 806 -14.64 -38.08 31.11
C ALA A 806 -14.42 -37.59 32.55
N LEU A 807 -14.08 -36.32 32.75
CA LEU A 807 -14.03 -35.71 34.08
C LEU A 807 -15.45 -35.42 34.58
N GLU A 808 -15.78 -35.93 35.77
CA GLU A 808 -17.03 -35.61 36.46
C GLU A 808 -16.86 -34.31 37.26
N TYR A 809 -17.82 -33.39 37.12
CA TYR A 809 -17.84 -32.12 37.85
C TYR A 809 -18.94 -32.13 38.91
N LYS A 810 -18.63 -31.62 40.11
CA LYS A 810 -19.59 -31.45 41.20
C LYS A 810 -19.57 -30.01 41.71
N ILE A 811 -20.71 -29.56 42.21
CA ILE A 811 -20.86 -28.25 42.86
C ILE A 811 -20.27 -28.35 44.28
N HIS A 812 -19.33 -27.47 44.62
CA HIS A 812 -18.71 -27.37 45.94
C HIS A 812 -19.25 -26.21 46.76
N ASN A 813 -19.57 -25.08 46.13
CA ASN A 813 -20.24 -23.96 46.78
C ASN A 813 -21.39 -23.48 45.90
N ASP A 814 -22.54 -23.20 46.51
CA ASP A 814 -23.71 -22.60 45.87
C ASP A 814 -24.23 -21.45 46.74
N MET A 815 -24.36 -20.28 46.14
CA MET A 815 -24.87 -19.09 46.79
C MET A 815 -26.05 -18.55 46.00
N LEU A 816 -27.21 -18.51 46.64
CA LEU A 816 -28.44 -17.96 46.08
C LEU A 816 -28.77 -16.61 46.72
N HIS A 817 -29.07 -15.61 45.92
CA HIS A 817 -29.61 -14.33 46.33
C HIS A 817 -30.98 -14.14 45.69
N MET A 818 -31.98 -13.75 46.48
CA MET A 818 -33.35 -13.50 46.02
C MET A 818 -33.79 -12.09 46.42
N TYR A 819 -34.49 -11.40 45.52
CA TYR A 819 -34.89 -10.01 45.74
C TYR A 819 -36.15 -9.64 44.94
N ASP A 820 -36.80 -8.54 45.31
CA ASP A 820 -37.96 -8.00 44.59
C ASP A 820 -37.54 -7.34 43.27
N VAL A 821 -38.32 -7.56 42.20
CA VAL A 821 -38.08 -6.89 40.92
C VAL A 821 -38.74 -5.51 40.95
N VAL A 822 -37.95 -4.43 40.84
CA VAL A 822 -38.48 -3.07 40.72
C VAL A 822 -39.21 -2.92 39.38
N ASN A 823 -40.51 -2.62 39.43
CA ASN A 823 -41.38 -2.48 38.24
C ASN A 823 -40.97 -1.30 37.34
N GLY A 824 -40.03 -1.52 36.44
CA GLY A 824 -39.84 -0.70 35.24
C GLY A 824 -40.75 -1.21 34.11
N ARG A 825 -41.87 -0.52 33.87
CA ARG A 825 -42.77 -0.62 32.67
C ARG A 825 -42.94 -2.02 32.04
N ASN A 826 -44.06 -2.68 32.36
CA ASN A 826 -44.78 -3.69 31.55
C ASN A 826 -43.94 -4.55 30.58
N GLU A 827 -43.02 -5.36 31.09
CA GLU A 827 -42.50 -6.51 30.34
C GLU A 827 -43.16 -7.78 30.88
N THR A 828 -44.09 -8.35 30.11
CA THR A 828 -44.77 -9.60 30.43
C THR A 828 -43.79 -10.76 30.42
N PHE A 829 -43.82 -11.60 31.45
CA PHE A 829 -43.10 -12.87 31.52
C PHE A 829 -43.47 -13.73 30.29
N GLY A 830 -42.50 -14.00 29.41
CA GLY A 830 -42.63 -15.01 28.34
C GLY A 830 -43.34 -14.63 27.03
N ASN A 831 -43.45 -13.37 26.59
CA ASN A 831 -43.99 -13.07 25.24
C ASN A 831 -43.06 -12.22 24.36
N SER A 832 -42.55 -12.85 23.28
CA SER A 832 -42.24 -12.17 22.02
C SER A 832 -43.54 -12.05 21.22
N ALA A 833 -43.80 -10.88 20.64
CA ALA A 833 -45.01 -10.61 19.88
C ALA A 833 -45.05 -11.39 18.56
N GLU A 834 -45.97 -12.34 18.43
CA GLU A 834 -46.54 -12.76 17.14
C GLU A 834 -48.04 -13.04 17.31
N THR A 835 -48.86 -12.08 16.88
CA THR A 835 -50.22 -12.35 16.40
C THR A 835 -50.27 -11.93 14.95
N ALA A 836 -50.11 -12.89 14.04
CA ALA A 836 -50.64 -12.82 12.69
C ALA A 836 -51.31 -14.18 12.42
N THR A 837 -52.64 -14.09 12.33
CA THR A 837 -53.64 -15.08 11.93
C THR A 837 -53.18 -16.24 11.05
N GLU A 838 -53.66 -17.42 11.43
CA GLU A 838 -53.80 -18.63 10.62
C GLU A 838 -54.43 -18.34 9.25
N GLN A 839 -53.72 -18.69 8.18
CA GLN A 839 -54.31 -19.18 6.93
C GLN A 839 -53.50 -20.38 6.45
N GLU A 840 -54.19 -21.50 6.27
CA GLU A 840 -53.66 -22.74 5.71
C GLU A 840 -53.34 -22.60 4.21
N SER A 841 -52.12 -22.96 3.81
CA SER A 841 -51.77 -23.92 2.73
C SER A 841 -50.30 -23.74 2.25
N PRO A 842 -49.66 -24.80 1.70
CA PRO A 842 -48.29 -25.18 2.02
C PRO A 842 -47.27 -24.77 0.95
N MET A 843 -46.04 -24.40 1.36
CA MET A 843 -44.80 -24.84 0.71
C MET A 843 -43.53 -24.31 1.42
N ASP A 844 -42.72 -25.28 1.86
CA ASP A 844 -41.26 -25.36 1.87
C ASP A 844 -40.42 -24.47 2.83
N VAL A 845 -40.08 -25.06 3.99
CA VAL A 845 -38.96 -24.68 4.85
C VAL A 845 -37.87 -25.75 4.68
N THR A 846 -36.91 -25.50 3.80
CA THR A 846 -35.71 -26.33 3.62
C THR A 846 -34.49 -25.46 3.85
N LEU A 847 -33.97 -25.47 5.10
CA LEU A 847 -32.57 -25.22 5.49
C LEU A 847 -32.44 -25.27 7.03
N SER A 848 -32.22 -26.47 7.58
CA SER A 848 -31.46 -26.76 8.83
C SER A 848 -31.58 -28.22 9.30
N ASP A 849 -32.52 -29.00 8.78
CA ASP A 849 -32.72 -30.40 9.22
C ASP A 849 -31.65 -31.38 8.64
N SER A 850 -30.88 -30.98 7.62
CA SER A 850 -29.90 -31.87 6.96
C SER A 850 -28.58 -32.01 7.72
N ASP A 851 -28.06 -30.91 8.29
CA ASP A 851 -26.73 -30.89 8.93
C ASP A 851 -26.78 -31.56 10.32
N ASP A 852 -27.86 -31.38 11.08
CA ASP A 852 -28.06 -32.03 12.38
C ASP A 852 -28.25 -33.54 12.24
N ARG A 853 -28.92 -33.98 11.17
CA ARG A 853 -29.07 -35.39 10.83
C ARG A 853 -27.73 -36.02 10.42
N GLU A 854 -26.95 -35.36 9.57
CA GLU A 854 -25.63 -35.86 9.19
C GLU A 854 -24.69 -35.99 10.41
N ASN A 855 -24.69 -34.98 11.30
CA ASN A 855 -23.93 -35.03 12.55
C ASN A 855 -24.39 -36.16 13.48
N ALA A 856 -25.70 -36.37 13.62
CA ALA A 856 -26.25 -37.47 14.41
C ALA A 856 -25.85 -38.84 13.83
N LEU A 857 -25.83 -38.97 12.49
CA LEU A 857 -25.40 -40.19 11.79
C LEU A 857 -23.92 -40.51 12.05
N ILE A 858 -23.04 -39.51 11.94
CA ILE A 858 -21.60 -39.65 12.19
C ILE A 858 -21.36 -40.12 13.64
N VAL A 859 -21.98 -39.45 14.62
CA VAL A 859 -21.80 -39.78 16.04
C VAL A 859 -22.36 -41.16 16.37
N PHE A 860 -23.55 -41.49 15.86
CA PHE A 860 -24.19 -42.78 16.12
C PHE A 860 -23.41 -43.95 15.52
N LYS A 861 -22.91 -43.80 14.29
CA LYS A 861 -22.04 -44.79 13.62
C LYS A 861 -20.77 -45.03 14.44
N GLN A 862 -20.16 -43.96 14.94
CA GLN A 862 -18.92 -44.05 15.73
C GLN A 862 -19.13 -44.77 17.07
N LEU A 863 -20.26 -44.55 17.74
CA LEU A 863 -20.59 -45.16 19.03
C LEU A 863 -21.03 -46.62 18.92
N THR A 864 -21.79 -46.97 17.87
CA THR A 864 -22.40 -48.30 17.73
C THR A 864 -21.59 -49.27 16.88
N LYS A 865 -20.67 -48.76 16.06
CA LYS A 865 -19.90 -49.51 15.04
C LYS A 865 -20.78 -50.19 13.98
N LEU A 866 -22.05 -49.79 13.85
CA LEU A 866 -22.88 -50.21 12.74
C LEU A 866 -22.40 -49.56 11.44
N ASN A 867 -22.70 -50.17 10.30
CA ASN A 867 -22.47 -49.54 9.01
C ASN A 867 -23.48 -48.40 8.77
N THR A 868 -23.33 -47.71 7.64
CA THR A 868 -24.08 -46.47 7.36
C THR A 868 -25.59 -46.73 7.26
N GLU A 869 -25.97 -47.81 6.57
CA GLU A 869 -27.36 -48.17 6.32
C GLU A 869 -28.12 -48.50 7.61
N TRP A 870 -27.51 -49.31 8.49
CA TRP A 870 -28.11 -49.70 9.76
C TRP A 870 -28.11 -48.55 10.78
N SER A 871 -27.07 -47.72 10.79
CA SER A 871 -27.01 -46.51 11.62
C SER A 871 -28.12 -45.52 11.25
N LYS A 872 -28.32 -45.28 9.96
CA LYS A 872 -29.36 -44.40 9.44
C LYS A 872 -30.74 -44.92 9.78
N ARG A 873 -30.99 -46.22 9.59
CA ARG A 873 -32.27 -46.85 9.93
C ARG A 873 -32.62 -46.73 11.42
N CYS A 874 -31.66 -46.97 12.31
CA CYS A 874 -31.89 -46.81 13.76
C CYS A 874 -32.21 -45.36 14.16
N LEU A 875 -31.56 -44.39 13.51
CA LEU A 875 -31.83 -42.96 13.74
C LEU A 875 -33.19 -42.56 13.18
N GLU A 876 -33.55 -43.00 11.98
CA GLU A 876 -34.86 -42.74 11.37
C GLU A 876 -36.01 -43.32 12.19
N GLU A 877 -35.89 -44.58 12.64
CA GLU A 877 -36.90 -45.23 13.50
C GLU A 877 -37.00 -44.60 14.90
N SER A 878 -36.00 -43.81 15.30
CA SER A 878 -35.96 -43.07 16.57
C SER A 878 -36.25 -41.58 16.41
N SER A 879 -36.81 -41.15 15.26
CA SER A 879 -37.06 -39.75 14.94
C SER A 879 -35.84 -38.86 15.11
N TRP A 880 -34.65 -39.38 14.74
CA TRP A 880 -33.34 -38.76 14.88
C TRP A 880 -32.94 -38.38 16.31
N ASN A 881 -33.62 -38.94 17.32
CA ASN A 881 -33.25 -38.78 18.72
C ASN A 881 -32.13 -39.76 19.10
N LEU A 882 -30.90 -39.24 19.20
CA LEU A 882 -29.69 -40.01 19.46
C LEU A 882 -29.78 -40.88 20.73
N LYS A 883 -30.40 -40.37 21.81
CA LYS A 883 -30.53 -41.09 23.09
C LYS A 883 -31.49 -42.27 22.97
N VAL A 884 -32.62 -42.07 22.26
CA VAL A 884 -33.58 -43.15 22.00
C VAL A 884 -32.95 -44.20 21.09
N ALA A 885 -32.26 -43.77 20.02
CA ALA A 885 -31.58 -44.67 19.11
C ALA A 885 -30.52 -45.53 19.81
N LEU A 886 -29.73 -44.96 20.74
CA LEU A 886 -28.71 -45.69 21.48
C LEU A 886 -29.33 -46.70 22.45
N ASN A 887 -30.43 -46.33 23.11
CA ASN A 887 -31.16 -47.25 23.99
C ASN A 887 -31.79 -48.42 23.23
N VAL A 888 -32.30 -48.18 22.02
CA VAL A 888 -32.84 -49.24 21.16
C VAL A 888 -31.71 -50.14 20.66
N PHE A 889 -30.60 -49.55 20.20
CA PHE A 889 -29.40 -50.31 19.80
C PHE A 889 -28.89 -51.21 20.93
N LEU A 890 -28.73 -50.68 22.15
CA LEU A 890 -28.25 -51.46 23.30
C LEU A 890 -29.15 -52.66 23.59
N LYS A 891 -30.48 -52.47 23.60
CA LYS A 891 -31.43 -53.58 23.78
C LYS A 891 -31.33 -54.64 22.68
N LEU A 892 -31.17 -54.22 21.42
CA LEU A 892 -31.02 -55.16 20.30
C LEU A 892 -29.66 -55.86 20.30
N TYR A 893 -28.61 -55.18 20.72
CA TYR A 893 -27.25 -55.70 20.84
C TYR A 893 -27.15 -56.75 21.96
N GLU A 894 -27.66 -56.42 23.15
CA GLU A 894 -27.70 -57.33 24.31
C GLU A 894 -28.53 -58.58 24.04
N SER A 895 -29.64 -58.43 23.31
CA SER A 895 -30.50 -59.55 22.90
C SER A 895 -29.97 -60.33 21.67
N LYS A 896 -28.80 -59.96 21.13
CA LYS A 896 -28.17 -60.58 19.94
C LYS A 896 -29.08 -60.59 18.70
N ARG A 897 -29.94 -59.59 18.55
CA ARG A 897 -30.92 -59.46 17.46
C ARG A 897 -30.40 -58.64 16.27
N ILE A 898 -29.19 -58.11 16.35
CA ILE A 898 -28.55 -57.36 15.26
C ILE A 898 -27.78 -58.33 14.35
N PRO A 899 -28.09 -58.39 13.03
CA PRO A 899 -27.37 -59.24 12.08
C PRO A 899 -25.89 -58.88 11.99
N LYS A 900 -25.00 -59.88 11.81
CA LYS A 900 -23.55 -59.64 11.68
C LYS A 900 -23.17 -58.73 10.51
N ILE A 901 -23.94 -58.74 9.43
CA ILE A 901 -23.73 -57.89 8.26
C ILE A 901 -23.87 -56.39 8.58
N ALA A 902 -24.60 -56.04 9.65
CA ALA A 902 -24.78 -54.66 10.08
C ALA A 902 -23.50 -54.02 10.64
N PHE A 903 -22.45 -54.82 10.89
CA PHE A 903 -21.13 -54.38 11.36
C PHE A 903 -20.03 -54.54 10.30
N GLN A 904 -20.38 -54.89 9.06
CA GLN A 904 -19.44 -54.99 7.96
C GLN A 904 -19.48 -53.68 7.16
N ASP A 905 -18.31 -53.11 6.88
CA ASP A 905 -18.19 -51.87 6.11
C ASP A 905 -18.67 -52.08 4.66
N ASP A 906 -19.33 -51.04 4.13
CA ASP A 906 -19.85 -51.01 2.76
C ASP A 906 -18.65 -51.13 1.78
N MET A 907 -18.59 -52.22 0.99
CA MET A 907 -17.58 -52.42 -0.08
C MET A 907 -17.78 -51.45 -1.24
#